data_AF-A0A1J1LFJ0-F1
#
_entry.id   AF-A0A1J1LFJ0-F1
#
_cell.length_a   1.000
_cell.length_b   1.000
_cell.length_c   1.000
_cell.angle_alpha   90.00
_cell.angle_beta   90.00
_cell.angle_gamma   90.00
#
_symmetry.space_group_name_H-M   'P 1'
#
loop_
_entity.id
_entity.type
_entity.pdbx_description
1 polymer ?
#
loop_
_entity_poly.entity_id
_entity_poly.type
_entity_poly.pdbx_seq_one_letter_code
_entity_poly.pdbx_strand_id
1 'polypeptide(L)'
;MSQFYPTPLPGCKNYDWSQHQVFSLDELPPLKVIQGRVAVLSGLSGNVYFHWMVDILPRIKILQENGIDLNTIDGFLINSNQQRFQRETLEKIGIPADKIIESDQVSYLQASSLIVPSYPASVGWVVPNTIKFLRSLFLTDVLDKKQSYPKRIYISRNQARYRRVLNEAEILEYLNQWGFVSIELETLTVQEQADLFSQAEVIIAPHGAGLTNLVFCQANTVVVELVSPHYIRPYYWLISQQLGLKHYSIQGEALGCSFLRQLMYPTPLVEDLQINVKSLETLLQVSDILKETVKSNHSSCDTRPMISSSNLDVTPLENGLQKAKEHLTQKNFEEAILACQKVLKIDLNCAEAYTILGNALQLQGNFEQAQASYQKAIQLQPNLPEPLGNLGSLYAKQQQWELAVESYQKALKYKPDSEKLYQNLAKVLTKLNRTVEATECWYHAYQLQPDLVSAQEQLNLGKTLLSQEKIEFAIACFRQALKQEPNWEEAQLTLEKAQQQSIQSQEIFNSNTKPCRDAVCSTGNETEILKQAEQDLNDQLFKKAITQCQQVIAQSPNQGKAYEILGKAFNQLGRLDLAIKAYRKLVKLQPQNAIAYTNLGNLYAKQQQWKWAVLAYKKAIALNPNLAVAYRNLAQVLNRTGKQDIAIEYWYQGFSLKPEAVKPKEHLALGSLFLHRGRLVDAAICYRRAIWFDPNYAEAHHNLGEVLAAQGQWDEAIAHYQQALQINPKAFETYNSLGKAFVVQGRWQEVLSCYHQALEVNPRLLMALQNLTQALIHNHQALQESQTLNPILQMLAGTFLSGQVGMYPSVPRRELQNSDIGETWTTTAVSVSESLTESSQYQQAQKLFEQGQYHDCIDNCEQLLISSPQEVAVYWLLGKAWVALGNGEKAKHCYQQGIKLQPQQAEGYLRMGEVYIQEGNWKTAIACYQKAIQFQPSAFTYQQLSYGWQALGHRDNAEDCLYEALRLEPEKVSVQDCLQLGDALWQRGQRTQGMICYGQALVRDPHRAIRHPQLGERLQQPQSEEHKTLSLSLTNPTVAVYKGKGNEKYAATHKPSPELVEQNQAKLLEQADQYLKLAQWQACIEVCRQVIVQEPQQTKAYRLMAQALQGQGQIALAQQIYQQLRQLQPEDAEVHEILGDIYAEQKQWEDAIQSYQKTVQLNPNLISVQEALGDIWLDQGQPEKAIACYQQVLQKSPELWEVHHKLGDVLWQQGEVEAAVEAYQQAAGLSVAKI
;
A
#
# COMPACT_ATOMS: atom_id res chain seq x y z
N MET A 1 6.39 -43.63 -16.90
CA MET A 1 5.77 -42.29 -16.80
C MET A 1 6.41 -41.53 -15.62
N SER A 2 7.58 -40.90 -15.84
CA SER A 2 8.34 -40.19 -14.78
C SER A 2 8.53 -38.69 -15.08
N GLN A 3 7.71 -38.11 -15.96
CA GLN A 3 7.87 -36.75 -16.50
C GLN A 3 7.66 -35.62 -15.47
N PHE A 4 7.19 -35.93 -14.25
CA PHE A 4 6.74 -34.94 -13.26
C PHE A 4 7.44 -35.05 -11.91
N TYR A 5 8.57 -35.76 -11.83
CA TYR A 5 9.50 -35.55 -10.72
C TYR A 5 10.27 -34.25 -11.02
N PRO A 6 10.40 -33.29 -10.08
CA PRO A 6 10.96 -31.96 -10.35
C PRO A 6 12.45 -31.96 -10.73
N THR A 7 13.11 -33.10 -10.57
CA THR A 7 14.38 -33.46 -11.20
C THR A 7 14.18 -34.79 -11.94
N PRO A 8 14.84 -35.02 -13.09
CA PRO A 8 14.73 -36.29 -13.79
C PRO A 8 15.24 -37.44 -12.93
N LEU A 9 14.72 -38.65 -13.18
CA LEU A 9 15.20 -39.86 -12.52
C LEU A 9 16.47 -40.40 -13.21
N PRO A 10 17.33 -41.15 -12.48
CA PRO A 10 18.50 -41.81 -13.07
C PRO A 10 18.15 -42.59 -14.34
N GLY A 11 18.88 -42.34 -15.43
CA GLY A 11 18.64 -42.96 -16.74
C GLY A 11 17.89 -42.10 -17.77
N CYS A 12 17.42 -40.90 -17.41
CA CYS A 12 16.91 -39.93 -18.39
C CYS A 12 18.01 -39.49 -19.37
N LYS A 13 17.81 -39.76 -20.68
CA LYS A 13 18.78 -39.49 -21.75
C LYS A 13 18.88 -38.02 -22.19
N ASN A 14 17.84 -37.22 -21.93
CA ASN A 14 17.72 -35.84 -22.43
C ASN A 14 17.97 -34.79 -21.34
N TYR A 15 18.68 -35.14 -20.26
CA TYR A 15 19.05 -34.21 -19.20
C TYR A 15 20.56 -34.19 -19.00
N ASP A 16 21.13 -32.99 -19.04
CA ASP A 16 22.52 -32.77 -18.72
C ASP A 16 22.69 -32.74 -17.20
N TRP A 17 23.08 -33.89 -16.65
CA TRP A 17 23.29 -34.05 -15.21
C TRP A 17 24.37 -33.12 -14.65
N SER A 18 25.32 -32.63 -15.47
CA SER A 18 26.38 -31.73 -15.01
C SER A 18 25.85 -30.37 -14.51
N GLN A 19 24.63 -30.00 -14.89
CA GLN A 19 23.98 -28.74 -14.50
C GLN A 19 23.25 -28.82 -13.14
N HIS A 20 23.16 -30.01 -12.52
CA HIS A 20 22.49 -30.16 -11.23
C HIS A 20 23.36 -29.59 -10.10
N GLN A 21 22.79 -28.72 -9.25
CA GLN A 21 23.52 -27.96 -8.21
C GLN A 21 24.38 -28.82 -7.26
N VAL A 22 24.09 -30.11 -7.09
CA VAL A 22 24.93 -31.02 -6.30
C VAL A 22 26.36 -31.14 -6.86
N PHE A 23 26.55 -30.97 -8.17
CA PHE A 23 27.87 -31.01 -8.82
C PHE A 23 28.57 -29.64 -8.85
N SER A 24 27.91 -28.57 -8.38
CA SER A 24 28.54 -27.27 -8.11
C SER A 24 29.00 -27.11 -6.66
N LEU A 25 28.94 -28.19 -5.87
CA LEU A 25 29.47 -28.22 -4.50
C LEU A 25 30.89 -28.80 -4.52
N ASP A 26 31.84 -28.11 -3.86
CA ASP A 26 33.22 -28.60 -3.71
C ASP A 26 33.29 -29.92 -2.90
N GLU A 27 32.38 -30.08 -1.93
CA GLU A 27 32.22 -31.29 -1.12
C GLU A 27 30.72 -31.61 -0.94
N LEU A 28 30.37 -32.90 -0.91
CA LEU A 28 29.01 -33.32 -0.59
C LEU A 28 28.70 -33.07 0.91
N PRO A 29 27.46 -32.70 1.26
CA PRO A 29 27.05 -32.61 2.66
C PRO A 29 27.20 -33.98 3.36
N PRO A 30 27.35 -34.02 4.70
CA PRO A 30 27.67 -35.26 5.41
C PRO A 30 26.57 -36.32 5.27
N LEU A 31 26.97 -37.55 4.94
CA LEU A 31 26.05 -38.68 4.74
C LEU A 31 25.35 -39.09 6.04
N LYS A 32 24.02 -39.01 6.08
CA LYS A 32 23.20 -39.62 7.13
C LYS A 32 22.82 -41.05 6.74
N VAL A 33 23.36 -42.04 7.45
CA VAL A 33 22.99 -43.46 7.28
C VAL A 33 21.87 -43.82 8.26
N ILE A 34 20.81 -44.45 7.77
CA ILE A 34 19.68 -44.95 8.56
C ILE A 34 19.50 -46.45 8.30
N GLN A 35 19.56 -47.27 9.35
CA GLN A 35 19.28 -48.70 9.26
C GLN A 35 17.77 -48.91 9.41
N GLY A 36 17.06 -48.97 8.29
CA GLY A 36 15.59 -49.01 8.25
C GLY A 36 14.97 -48.65 6.90
N ARG A 37 13.64 -48.62 6.85
CA ARG A 37 12.80 -48.21 5.71
C ARG A 37 12.46 -46.73 5.83
N VAL A 38 12.86 -45.93 4.84
CA VAL A 38 12.57 -44.48 4.79
C VAL A 38 11.64 -44.17 3.61
N ALA A 39 10.50 -43.54 3.90
CA ALA A 39 9.58 -43.04 2.89
C ALA A 39 9.92 -41.60 2.50
N VAL A 40 10.15 -41.35 1.21
CA VAL A 40 10.54 -40.04 0.67
C VAL A 40 9.29 -39.29 0.23
N LEU A 41 8.78 -38.44 1.12
CA LEU A 41 7.59 -37.61 0.93
C LEU A 41 7.93 -36.16 0.53
N SER A 42 9.17 -35.69 0.71
CA SER A 42 9.62 -34.36 0.27
C SER A 42 9.29 -34.07 -1.19
N GLY A 43 8.93 -32.82 -1.47
CA GLY A 43 8.58 -32.35 -2.82
C GLY A 43 8.91 -30.88 -3.05
N LEU A 44 8.62 -30.40 -4.27
CA LEU A 44 8.80 -28.99 -4.62
C LEU A 44 7.87 -28.13 -3.75
N SER A 45 8.43 -27.11 -3.09
CA SER A 45 7.68 -26.16 -2.27
C SER A 45 6.82 -26.79 -1.16
N GLY A 46 7.17 -27.98 -0.65
CA GLY A 46 6.39 -28.71 0.38
C GLY A 46 6.20 -27.97 1.72
N ASN A 47 6.90 -26.86 1.94
CA ASN A 47 6.68 -25.96 3.09
C ASN A 47 5.50 -24.98 2.88
N VAL A 48 4.86 -24.99 1.70
CA VAL A 48 3.68 -24.17 1.36
C VAL A 48 2.40 -24.99 1.53
N TYR A 49 1.40 -24.43 2.21
CA TYR A 49 0.13 -25.10 2.56
C TYR A 49 -0.56 -25.81 1.38
N PHE A 50 -0.60 -25.16 0.20
CA PHE A 50 -1.18 -25.75 -1.01
C PHE A 50 -0.47 -27.06 -1.41
N HIS A 51 0.84 -27.00 -1.67
CA HIS A 51 1.64 -28.17 -2.05
C HIS A 51 1.61 -29.26 -0.97
N TRP A 52 1.66 -28.87 0.31
CA TRP A 52 1.52 -29.81 1.42
C TRP A 52 0.23 -30.63 1.31
N MET A 53 -0.92 -29.96 1.19
CA MET A 53 -2.23 -30.61 1.15
C MET A 53 -2.47 -31.41 -0.14
N VAL A 54 -2.01 -30.94 -1.30
CA VAL A 54 -2.36 -31.55 -2.61
C VAL A 54 -1.28 -32.43 -3.23
N ASP A 55 0.00 -32.19 -2.92
CA ASP A 55 1.13 -32.92 -3.48
C ASP A 55 1.84 -33.82 -2.45
N ILE A 56 1.90 -33.44 -1.16
CA ILE A 56 2.63 -34.21 -0.12
C ILE A 56 1.72 -35.20 0.62
N LEU A 57 0.65 -34.74 1.27
CA LEU A 57 -0.24 -35.62 2.05
C LEU A 57 -0.83 -36.80 1.24
N PRO A 58 -1.26 -36.64 -0.03
CA PRO A 58 -1.81 -37.76 -0.80
C PRO A 58 -0.77 -38.84 -1.12
N ARG A 59 0.53 -38.56 -1.00
CA ARG A 59 1.59 -39.59 -1.15
C ARG A 59 1.52 -40.61 -0.01
N ILE A 60 1.07 -40.20 1.18
CA ILE A 60 0.79 -41.13 2.29
C ILE A 60 -0.41 -42.03 1.93
N LYS A 61 -1.45 -41.48 1.32
CA LYS A 61 -2.59 -42.27 0.82
C LYS A 61 -2.17 -43.29 -0.24
N ILE A 62 -1.26 -42.91 -1.14
CA ILE A 62 -0.67 -43.83 -2.14
C ILE A 62 0.08 -44.99 -1.45
N LEU A 63 0.84 -44.74 -0.37
CA LEU A 63 1.49 -45.81 0.40
C LEU A 63 0.45 -46.78 0.98
N GLN A 64 -0.59 -46.26 1.63
CA GLN A 64 -1.67 -47.06 2.23
C GLN A 64 -2.43 -47.89 1.18
N GLU A 65 -2.75 -47.31 0.02
CA GLU A 65 -3.46 -48.00 -1.08
C GLU A 65 -2.63 -49.11 -1.73
N ASN A 66 -1.31 -49.03 -1.65
CA ASN A 66 -0.39 -50.07 -2.10
C ASN A 66 0.00 -51.07 -0.98
N GLY A 67 -0.77 -51.11 0.12
CA GLY A 67 -0.59 -52.09 1.20
C GLY A 67 0.63 -51.83 2.09
N ILE A 68 1.20 -50.62 2.08
CA ILE A 68 2.34 -50.27 2.93
C ILE A 68 1.81 -49.74 4.28
N ASP A 69 1.92 -50.58 5.32
CA ASP A 69 1.64 -50.18 6.71
C ASP A 69 2.64 -49.11 7.17
N LEU A 70 2.12 -47.95 7.56
CA LEU A 70 2.89 -46.80 8.03
C LEU A 70 3.71 -47.10 9.30
N ASN A 71 3.28 -48.06 10.12
CA ASN A 71 4.03 -48.48 11.31
C ASN A 71 5.37 -49.13 10.95
N THR A 72 5.45 -49.78 9.77
CA THR A 72 6.66 -50.45 9.25
C THR A 72 7.66 -49.51 8.58
N ILE A 73 7.39 -48.20 8.56
CA ILE A 73 8.30 -47.17 8.08
C ILE A 73 9.05 -46.59 9.28
N ASP A 74 10.38 -46.59 9.22
CA ASP A 74 11.26 -46.12 10.30
C ASP A 74 11.54 -44.62 10.21
N GLY A 75 11.37 -44.03 9.02
CA GLY A 75 11.50 -42.58 8.83
C GLY A 75 10.68 -42.04 7.66
N PHE A 76 10.09 -40.85 7.84
CA PHE A 76 9.39 -40.10 6.80
C PHE A 76 10.19 -38.84 6.48
N LEU A 77 10.83 -38.83 5.30
CA LEU A 77 11.58 -37.69 4.81
C LEU A 77 10.63 -36.69 4.17
N ILE A 78 10.43 -35.54 4.81
CA ILE A 78 9.62 -34.39 4.35
C ILE A 78 10.48 -33.13 4.29
N ASN A 79 10.02 -32.06 3.63
CA ASN A 79 10.78 -30.80 3.53
C ASN A 79 11.17 -30.24 4.91
N SER A 80 10.17 -29.83 5.69
CA SER A 80 10.29 -29.39 7.08
C SER A 80 9.04 -29.77 7.88
N ASN A 81 9.13 -29.74 9.22
CA ASN A 81 8.02 -29.91 10.15
C ASN A 81 7.77 -28.65 11.02
N GLN A 82 8.26 -27.49 10.57
CA GLN A 82 8.21 -26.24 11.35
C GLN A 82 6.83 -25.58 11.39
N GLN A 83 5.96 -25.80 10.38
CA GLN A 83 4.65 -25.17 10.33
C GLN A 83 3.59 -25.92 11.15
N ARG A 84 2.63 -25.19 11.72
CA ARG A 84 1.53 -25.74 12.55
C ARG A 84 0.73 -26.81 11.78
N PHE A 85 0.29 -26.48 10.55
CA PHE A 85 -0.49 -27.38 9.71
C PHE A 85 0.23 -28.69 9.35
N GLN A 86 1.57 -28.69 9.26
CA GLN A 86 2.36 -29.89 8.97
C GLN A 86 2.24 -30.88 10.12
N ARG A 87 2.42 -30.39 11.36
CA ARG A 87 2.25 -31.21 12.57
C ARG A 87 0.83 -31.71 12.73
N GLU A 88 -0.17 -30.83 12.64
CA GLU A 88 -1.59 -31.19 12.81
C GLU A 88 -2.05 -32.25 11.81
N THR A 89 -1.64 -32.14 10.54
CA THR A 89 -2.00 -33.12 9.50
C THR A 89 -1.28 -34.46 9.66
N LEU A 90 0.00 -34.47 10.05
CA LEU A 90 0.75 -35.70 10.33
C LEU A 90 0.21 -36.43 11.56
N GLU A 91 -0.11 -35.67 12.62
CA GLU A 91 -0.70 -36.17 13.86
C GLU A 91 -2.09 -36.78 13.61
N LYS A 92 -2.96 -36.11 12.85
CA LYS A 92 -4.29 -36.65 12.49
C LYS A 92 -4.23 -37.87 11.56
N ILE A 93 -3.14 -38.04 10.80
CA ILE A 93 -2.86 -39.27 10.02
C ILE A 93 -2.23 -40.38 10.89
N GLY A 94 -1.69 -40.05 12.07
CA GLY A 94 -1.05 -40.99 12.99
C GLY A 94 0.44 -41.22 12.72
N ILE A 95 1.16 -40.27 12.10
CA ILE A 95 2.61 -40.37 11.90
C ILE A 95 3.35 -39.77 13.12
N PRO A 96 4.15 -40.56 13.86
CA PRO A 96 4.88 -40.07 15.03
C PRO A 96 5.96 -39.03 14.70
N ALA A 97 6.09 -38.01 15.56
CA ALA A 97 7.03 -36.91 15.35
C ALA A 97 8.52 -37.34 15.38
N ASP A 98 8.86 -38.39 16.12
CA ASP A 98 10.20 -39.00 16.20
C ASP A 98 10.62 -39.71 14.91
N LYS A 99 9.65 -40.15 14.09
CA LYS A 99 9.89 -40.73 12.76
C LYS A 99 10.05 -39.68 11.67
N ILE A 100 9.95 -38.38 11.96
CA ILE A 100 10.08 -37.33 10.95
C ILE A 100 11.54 -36.98 10.70
N ILE A 101 11.91 -36.89 9.41
CA ILE A 101 13.22 -36.45 8.95
C ILE A 101 13.03 -35.23 8.06
N GLU A 102 13.61 -34.09 8.43
CA GLU A 102 13.55 -32.86 7.63
C GLU A 102 14.66 -32.86 6.56
N SER A 103 14.30 -32.91 5.27
CA SER A 103 15.26 -32.86 4.16
C SER A 103 15.95 -31.51 4.05
N ASP A 104 15.35 -30.43 4.57
CA ASP A 104 15.98 -29.12 4.68
C ASP A 104 17.19 -29.14 5.66
N GLN A 105 17.28 -30.16 6.53
CA GLN A 105 18.44 -30.43 7.39
C GLN A 105 19.29 -31.61 6.91
N VAL A 106 18.70 -32.56 6.18
CA VAL A 106 19.33 -33.81 5.72
C VAL A 106 19.18 -33.96 4.21
N SER A 107 20.10 -33.35 3.46
CA SER A 107 20.13 -33.37 1.99
C SER A 107 20.88 -34.57 1.38
N TYR A 108 21.68 -35.31 2.16
CA TYR A 108 22.33 -36.55 1.73
C TYR A 108 22.08 -37.68 2.73
N LEU A 109 21.29 -38.67 2.30
CA LEU A 109 20.77 -39.75 3.13
C LEU A 109 20.88 -41.09 2.41
N GLN A 110 21.28 -42.12 3.16
CA GLN A 110 21.23 -43.52 2.74
C GLN A 110 20.39 -44.31 3.75
N ALA A 111 19.45 -45.11 3.26
CA ALA A 111 18.63 -46.02 4.06
C ALA A 111 18.79 -47.46 3.58
N SER A 112 18.48 -48.44 4.44
CA SER A 112 18.43 -49.87 4.06
C SER A 112 17.35 -50.13 2.99
N SER A 113 16.27 -49.33 2.99
CA SER A 113 15.26 -49.30 1.94
C SER A 113 14.70 -47.89 1.78
N LEU A 114 14.64 -47.38 0.55
CA LEU A 114 13.98 -46.13 0.20
C LEU A 114 12.67 -46.42 -0.52
N ILE A 115 11.56 -45.88 0.00
CA ILE A 115 10.24 -45.96 -0.61
C ILE A 115 9.92 -44.57 -1.17
N VAL A 116 9.83 -44.44 -2.50
CA VAL A 116 9.56 -43.16 -3.17
C VAL A 116 8.17 -43.23 -3.82
N PRO A 117 7.07 -42.92 -3.09
CA PRO A 117 5.74 -42.85 -3.68
C PRO A 117 5.70 -41.77 -4.77
N SER A 118 5.00 -42.01 -5.87
CA SER A 118 4.78 -40.98 -6.90
C SER A 118 3.97 -39.81 -6.35
N TYR A 119 3.98 -38.67 -7.06
CA TYR A 119 2.93 -37.67 -6.87
C TYR A 119 1.56 -38.24 -7.29
N PRO A 120 0.45 -37.73 -6.73
CA PRO A 120 -0.90 -38.15 -7.14
C PRO A 120 -1.28 -37.70 -8.57
N ALA A 121 -0.62 -36.66 -9.08
CA ALA A 121 -0.86 -36.05 -10.39
C ALA A 121 0.37 -35.24 -10.84
N SER A 122 0.21 -34.43 -11.90
CA SER A 122 1.14 -33.33 -12.18
C SER A 122 1.09 -32.31 -11.02
N VAL A 123 2.23 -31.70 -10.68
CA VAL A 123 2.36 -30.82 -9.51
C VAL A 123 1.35 -29.66 -9.56
N GLY A 124 0.53 -29.54 -8.52
CA GLY A 124 -0.55 -28.55 -8.43
C GLY A 124 -1.81 -28.87 -9.24
N TRP A 125 -1.90 -30.00 -9.93
CA TRP A 125 -3.13 -30.50 -10.53
C TRP A 125 -3.91 -31.34 -9.51
N VAL A 126 -4.89 -30.74 -8.85
CA VAL A 126 -5.68 -31.44 -7.82
C VAL A 126 -6.61 -32.46 -8.49
N VAL A 127 -6.46 -33.75 -8.14
CA VAL A 127 -7.28 -34.85 -8.65
C VAL A 127 -8.43 -35.25 -7.71
N PRO A 128 -9.52 -35.85 -8.22
CA PRO A 128 -10.68 -36.20 -7.38
C PRO A 128 -10.35 -37.11 -6.19
N ASN A 129 -9.36 -37.99 -6.33
CA ASN A 129 -8.92 -38.87 -5.23
C ASN A 129 -8.21 -38.09 -4.10
N THR A 130 -7.46 -37.03 -4.43
CA THR A 130 -6.89 -36.11 -3.43
C THR A 130 -8.00 -35.39 -2.67
N ILE A 131 -9.02 -34.88 -3.37
CA ILE A 131 -10.17 -34.21 -2.73
C ILE A 131 -10.91 -35.18 -1.82
N LYS A 132 -11.21 -36.40 -2.29
CA LYS A 132 -11.86 -37.45 -1.48
C LYS A 132 -11.03 -37.81 -0.24
N PHE A 133 -9.72 -37.98 -0.38
CA PHE A 133 -8.83 -38.28 0.73
C PHE A 133 -8.85 -37.17 1.79
N LEU A 134 -8.63 -35.91 1.40
CA LEU A 134 -8.66 -34.77 2.33
C LEU A 134 -10.02 -34.65 3.02
N ARG A 135 -11.13 -34.78 2.28
CA ARG A 135 -12.47 -34.79 2.87
C ARG A 135 -12.68 -35.96 3.84
N SER A 136 -12.18 -37.16 3.53
CA SER A 136 -12.25 -38.32 4.43
C SER A 136 -11.35 -38.20 5.66
N LEU A 137 -10.37 -37.29 5.66
CA LEU A 137 -9.51 -37.02 6.81
C LEU A 137 -10.12 -35.99 7.76
N PHE A 138 -10.84 -34.98 7.24
CA PHE A 138 -11.32 -33.84 8.04
C PHE A 138 -12.84 -33.74 8.23
N LEU A 139 -13.66 -34.35 7.36
CA LEU A 139 -15.13 -34.29 7.42
C LEU A 139 -15.78 -35.57 7.97
N THR A 140 -15.04 -36.36 8.77
CA THR A 140 -15.54 -37.59 9.40
C THR A 140 -16.31 -37.34 10.70
N ASP A 141 -16.08 -36.21 11.37
CA ASP A 141 -16.56 -35.92 12.73
C ASP A 141 -17.86 -35.08 12.76
N VAL A 142 -18.67 -35.10 11.69
CA VAL A 142 -19.85 -34.23 11.45
C VAL A 142 -21.04 -34.48 12.40
N LEU A 143 -20.85 -35.26 13.46
CA LEU A 143 -21.91 -35.63 14.42
C LEU A 143 -22.07 -34.67 15.62
N ASP A 144 -21.14 -33.73 15.86
CA ASP A 144 -21.24 -32.79 16.99
C ASP A 144 -21.30 -31.31 16.53
N LYS A 145 -22.45 -30.94 15.93
CA LYS A 145 -22.77 -29.57 15.47
C LYS A 145 -22.95 -28.56 16.62
N LYS A 146 -21.92 -28.33 17.43
CA LYS A 146 -21.97 -27.39 18.56
C LYS A 146 -21.50 -25.97 18.21
N GLN A 147 -20.66 -25.82 17.19
CA GLN A 147 -20.10 -24.53 16.78
C GLN A 147 -20.65 -24.09 15.41
N SER A 148 -21.19 -22.87 15.36
CA SER A 148 -21.79 -22.28 14.15
C SER A 148 -20.79 -21.32 13.49
N TYR A 149 -20.34 -21.64 12.27
CA TYR A 149 -19.44 -20.76 11.53
C TYR A 149 -20.21 -19.74 10.66
N PRO A 150 -19.62 -18.58 10.34
CA PRO A 150 -20.23 -17.59 9.46
C PRO A 150 -20.39 -18.12 8.02
N LYS A 151 -21.57 -17.87 7.43
CA LYS A 151 -21.93 -18.31 6.08
C LYS A 151 -21.32 -17.46 4.96
N ARG A 152 -21.07 -16.17 5.22
CA ARG A 152 -20.47 -15.22 4.28
C ARG A 152 -19.13 -14.79 4.86
N ILE A 153 -18.03 -15.17 4.21
CA ILE A 153 -16.68 -14.96 4.73
C ILE A 153 -15.78 -14.27 3.73
N TYR A 154 -14.98 -13.34 4.24
CA TYR A 154 -13.84 -12.76 3.54
C TYR A 154 -12.57 -13.32 4.19
N ILE A 155 -11.66 -13.90 3.42
CA ILE A 155 -10.38 -14.38 3.96
C ILE A 155 -9.32 -13.28 3.82
N SER A 156 -8.86 -12.74 4.95
CA SER A 156 -7.85 -11.69 4.95
C SER A 156 -6.45 -12.25 4.67
N ARG A 157 -5.59 -11.36 4.14
CA ARG A 157 -4.14 -11.59 4.01
C ARG A 157 -3.31 -10.51 4.70
N ASN A 158 -3.87 -9.74 5.64
CA ASN A 158 -3.18 -8.60 6.26
C ASN A 158 -1.84 -8.99 6.92
N GLN A 159 -1.79 -10.16 7.57
CA GLN A 159 -0.57 -10.69 8.20
C GLN A 159 0.41 -11.38 7.22
N ALA A 160 0.05 -11.51 5.94
CA ALA A 160 0.90 -12.17 4.95
C ALA A 160 2.05 -11.27 4.48
N ARG A 161 3.22 -11.87 4.20
CA ARG A 161 4.40 -11.13 3.72
C ARG A 161 4.30 -10.62 2.27
N TYR A 162 3.35 -11.13 1.49
CA TYR A 162 3.17 -10.84 0.06
C TYR A 162 1.81 -11.33 -0.44
N ARG A 163 1.35 -10.81 -1.58
CA ARG A 163 -0.04 -10.98 -2.09
C ARG A 163 -1.07 -10.50 -1.06
N ARG A 164 -0.82 -9.36 -0.42
CA ARG A 164 -1.79 -8.63 0.40
C ARG A 164 -2.77 -7.90 -0.50
N VAL A 165 -3.90 -7.45 0.04
CA VAL A 165 -4.81 -6.54 -0.66
C VAL A 165 -4.59 -5.13 -0.12
N LEU A 166 -4.14 -4.21 -0.97
CA LEU A 166 -3.67 -2.87 -0.59
C LEU A 166 -4.82 -1.99 -0.07
N ASN A 167 -6.01 -2.13 -0.65
CA ASN A 167 -7.24 -1.46 -0.21
C ASN A 167 -8.20 -2.40 0.55
N GLU A 168 -7.67 -3.37 1.31
CA GLU A 168 -8.47 -4.32 2.09
C GLU A 168 -9.48 -3.65 3.05
N ALA A 169 -9.13 -2.50 3.63
CA ALA A 169 -10.03 -1.75 4.52
C ALA A 169 -11.29 -1.24 3.81
N GLU A 170 -11.14 -0.72 2.58
CA GLU A 170 -12.24 -0.23 1.73
C GLU A 170 -13.17 -1.39 1.32
N ILE A 171 -12.57 -2.53 0.94
CA ILE A 171 -13.30 -3.75 0.59
C ILE A 171 -14.07 -4.28 1.79
N LEU A 172 -13.47 -4.31 2.98
CA LEU A 172 -14.14 -4.74 4.20
C LEU A 172 -15.27 -3.78 4.60
N GLU A 173 -15.08 -2.47 4.49
CA GLU A 173 -16.14 -1.48 4.72
C GLU A 173 -17.34 -1.70 3.79
N TYR A 174 -17.10 -2.06 2.52
CA TYR A 174 -18.16 -2.44 1.60
C TYR A 174 -18.82 -3.78 1.94
N LEU A 175 -18.02 -4.84 2.19
CA LEU A 175 -18.53 -6.19 2.43
C LEU A 175 -19.24 -6.36 3.79
N ASN A 176 -18.86 -5.59 4.82
CA ASN A 176 -19.51 -5.59 6.13
C ASN A 176 -21.01 -5.25 6.05
N GLN A 177 -21.41 -4.42 5.08
CA GLN A 177 -22.81 -4.05 4.81
C GLN A 177 -23.66 -5.27 4.44
N TRP A 178 -23.04 -6.28 3.83
CA TRP A 178 -23.67 -7.47 3.27
C TRP A 178 -23.46 -8.73 4.13
N GLY A 179 -23.08 -8.54 5.39
CA GLY A 179 -22.97 -9.60 6.40
C GLY A 179 -21.74 -10.50 6.26
N PHE A 180 -20.70 -10.06 5.55
CA PHE A 180 -19.43 -10.78 5.51
C PHE A 180 -18.65 -10.64 6.82
N VAL A 181 -17.98 -11.73 7.22
CA VAL A 181 -17.03 -11.74 8.35
C VAL A 181 -15.62 -11.94 7.82
N SER A 182 -14.69 -11.08 8.24
CA SER A 182 -13.26 -11.21 7.93
C SER A 182 -12.62 -12.31 8.80
N ILE A 183 -11.88 -13.23 8.18
CA ILE A 183 -11.24 -14.38 8.83
C ILE A 183 -9.74 -14.42 8.49
N GLU A 184 -8.89 -14.58 9.51
CA GLU A 184 -7.45 -14.87 9.37
C GLU A 184 -7.22 -16.38 9.61
N LEU A 185 -7.01 -17.16 8.54
CA LEU A 185 -6.95 -18.63 8.65
C LEU A 185 -5.76 -19.13 9.45
N GLU A 186 -4.66 -18.38 9.53
CA GLU A 186 -3.47 -18.71 10.32
C GLU A 186 -3.76 -18.84 11.83
N THR A 187 -4.86 -18.25 12.31
CA THR A 187 -5.30 -18.37 13.71
C THR A 187 -5.94 -19.72 14.02
N LEU A 188 -6.53 -20.37 13.01
CA LEU A 188 -7.33 -21.60 13.11
C LEU A 188 -6.49 -22.86 12.86
N THR A 189 -6.80 -23.97 13.54
CA THR A 189 -6.33 -25.32 13.20
C THR A 189 -6.82 -25.74 11.81
N VAL A 190 -6.15 -26.70 11.18
CA VAL A 190 -6.61 -27.27 9.89
C VAL A 190 -8.03 -27.88 10.00
N GLN A 191 -8.40 -28.39 11.18
CA GLN A 191 -9.76 -28.89 11.44
C GLN A 191 -10.79 -27.75 11.44
N GLU A 192 -10.59 -26.70 12.23
CA GLU A 192 -11.48 -25.53 12.26
C GLU A 192 -11.58 -24.84 10.89
N GLN A 193 -10.50 -24.83 10.10
CA GLN A 193 -10.51 -24.35 8.71
C GLN A 193 -11.39 -25.24 7.80
N ALA A 194 -11.34 -26.56 7.96
CA ALA A 194 -12.19 -27.48 7.21
C ALA A 194 -13.68 -27.32 7.60
N ASP A 195 -13.96 -27.21 8.90
CA ASP A 195 -15.31 -27.04 9.43
C ASP A 195 -15.93 -25.70 8.98
N LEU A 196 -15.16 -24.60 9.04
CA LEU A 196 -15.52 -23.29 8.49
C LEU A 196 -15.87 -23.37 6.99
N PHE A 197 -14.97 -23.92 6.17
CA PHE A 197 -15.19 -24.01 4.71
C PHE A 197 -16.35 -24.95 4.36
N SER A 198 -16.65 -25.96 5.19
CA SER A 198 -17.79 -26.86 5.00
C SER A 198 -19.17 -26.23 5.29
N GLN A 199 -19.20 -25.09 5.98
CA GLN A 199 -20.42 -24.34 6.33
C GLN A 199 -20.57 -23.03 5.54
N ALA A 200 -19.54 -22.59 4.82
CA ALA A 200 -19.55 -21.36 4.04
C ALA A 200 -20.43 -21.45 2.77
N GLU A 201 -21.30 -20.46 2.59
CA GLU A 201 -22.16 -20.28 1.42
C GLU A 201 -21.55 -19.31 0.41
N VAL A 202 -20.82 -18.29 0.89
CA VAL A 202 -20.10 -17.31 0.06
C VAL A 202 -18.71 -17.05 0.63
N ILE A 203 -17.68 -17.19 -0.20
CA ILE A 203 -16.27 -17.00 0.15
C ILE A 203 -15.67 -15.95 -0.79
N ILE A 204 -15.11 -14.88 -0.25
CA ILE A 204 -14.32 -13.90 -1.01
C ILE A 204 -12.89 -13.97 -0.49
N ALA A 205 -11.90 -14.17 -1.36
CA ALA A 205 -10.52 -14.35 -0.92
C ALA A 205 -9.49 -14.02 -2.00
N PRO A 206 -8.37 -13.36 -1.65
CA PRO A 206 -7.25 -13.17 -2.56
C PRO A 206 -6.47 -14.46 -2.82
N HIS A 207 -5.87 -14.56 -4.02
CA HIS A 207 -5.20 -15.75 -4.50
C HIS A 207 -4.09 -16.22 -3.54
N GLY A 208 -4.23 -17.44 -3.02
CA GLY A 208 -3.30 -18.03 -2.05
C GLY A 208 -3.65 -17.77 -0.58
N ALA A 209 -4.78 -17.14 -0.26
CA ALA A 209 -5.35 -17.01 1.10
C ALA A 209 -5.94 -18.34 1.63
N GLY A 210 -5.17 -19.43 1.61
CA GLY A 210 -5.66 -20.73 2.09
C GLY A 210 -6.81 -21.35 1.26
N LEU A 211 -7.11 -20.83 0.05
CA LEU A 211 -8.14 -21.34 -0.87
C LEU A 211 -8.01 -22.83 -1.26
N THR A 212 -6.92 -23.50 -0.88
CA THR A 212 -6.85 -24.97 -0.88
C THR A 212 -8.00 -25.60 -0.07
N ASN A 213 -8.48 -24.92 0.97
CA ASN A 213 -9.60 -25.37 1.82
C ASN A 213 -10.95 -25.43 1.10
N LEU A 214 -11.06 -24.92 -0.14
CA LEU A 214 -12.23 -25.15 -1.00
C LEU A 214 -12.55 -26.65 -1.18
N VAL A 215 -11.57 -27.55 -0.98
CA VAL A 215 -11.81 -29.01 -0.98
C VAL A 215 -12.87 -29.45 0.05
N PHE A 216 -13.13 -28.65 1.08
CA PHE A 216 -14.08 -28.95 2.16
C PHE A 216 -15.49 -28.38 1.92
N CYS A 217 -15.68 -27.47 0.95
CA CYS A 217 -16.96 -26.81 0.70
C CYS A 217 -18.12 -27.76 0.31
N GLN A 218 -19.34 -27.24 0.46
CA GLN A 218 -20.57 -27.84 -0.06
C GLN A 218 -20.71 -27.51 -1.55
N ALA A 219 -21.47 -28.33 -2.31
CA ALA A 219 -21.82 -27.95 -3.68
C ALA A 219 -22.63 -26.66 -3.71
N ASN A 220 -22.47 -25.86 -4.77
CA ASN A 220 -23.04 -24.51 -4.95
C ASN A 220 -22.51 -23.39 -4.06
N THR A 221 -21.56 -23.62 -3.13
CA THR A 221 -20.85 -22.52 -2.44
C THR A 221 -20.29 -21.54 -3.48
N VAL A 222 -20.52 -20.25 -3.28
CA VAL A 222 -20.04 -19.18 -4.16
C VAL A 222 -18.64 -18.78 -3.75
N VAL A 223 -17.73 -18.67 -4.71
CA VAL A 223 -16.33 -18.30 -4.50
C VAL A 223 -16.00 -17.12 -5.39
N VAL A 224 -15.50 -16.03 -4.81
CA VAL A 224 -14.95 -14.87 -5.53
C VAL A 224 -13.46 -14.78 -5.23
N GLU A 225 -12.64 -15.18 -6.20
CA GLU A 225 -11.19 -15.17 -6.10
C GLU A 225 -10.60 -13.83 -6.59
N LEU A 226 -9.81 -13.17 -5.76
CA LEU A 226 -9.14 -11.91 -6.12
C LEU A 226 -7.73 -12.23 -6.62
N VAL A 227 -7.47 -12.09 -7.92
CA VAL A 227 -6.23 -12.54 -8.59
C VAL A 227 -5.32 -11.38 -9.01
N SER A 228 -4.00 -11.61 -9.02
CA SER A 228 -3.07 -10.61 -9.58
C SER A 228 -3.22 -10.54 -11.10
N PRO A 229 -3.14 -9.34 -11.70
CA PRO A 229 -3.15 -9.16 -13.16
C PRO A 229 -1.99 -9.88 -13.86
N HIS A 230 -0.91 -10.23 -13.15
CA HIS A 230 0.25 -10.93 -13.69
C HIS A 230 0.43 -12.35 -13.10
N TYR A 231 -0.41 -12.79 -12.17
CA TYR A 231 -0.36 -14.12 -11.56
C TYR A 231 -1.75 -14.74 -11.46
N ILE A 232 -2.22 -15.24 -12.60
CA ILE A 232 -3.46 -16.00 -12.74
C ILE A 232 -3.12 -17.49 -12.82
N ARG A 233 -3.66 -18.30 -11.90
CA ARG A 233 -3.45 -19.75 -11.86
C ARG A 233 -4.78 -20.48 -11.62
N PRO A 234 -5.11 -21.54 -12.38
CA PRO A 234 -6.43 -22.17 -12.34
C PRO A 234 -6.64 -23.14 -11.16
N TYR A 235 -5.72 -23.22 -10.20
CA TYR A 235 -5.70 -24.27 -9.16
C TYR A 235 -7.01 -24.39 -8.37
N TYR A 236 -7.56 -23.25 -7.94
CA TYR A 236 -8.77 -23.22 -7.12
C TYR A 236 -10.04 -23.36 -7.97
N TRP A 237 -10.03 -22.84 -9.21
CA TRP A 237 -11.07 -23.12 -10.20
C TRP A 237 -11.19 -24.63 -10.49
N LEU A 238 -10.08 -25.37 -10.61
CA LEU A 238 -10.10 -26.84 -10.75
C LEU A 238 -10.79 -27.54 -9.59
N ILE A 239 -10.54 -27.10 -8.35
CA ILE A 239 -11.20 -27.63 -7.15
C ILE A 239 -12.70 -27.30 -7.20
N SER A 240 -13.04 -26.06 -7.55
CA SER A 240 -14.42 -25.59 -7.70
C SER A 240 -15.21 -26.40 -8.73
N GLN A 241 -14.64 -26.69 -9.91
CA GLN A 241 -15.30 -27.52 -10.93
C GLN A 241 -15.56 -28.95 -10.44
N GLN A 242 -14.60 -29.55 -9.71
CA GLN A 242 -14.74 -30.92 -9.18
C GLN A 242 -15.76 -31.05 -8.04
N LEU A 243 -16.11 -29.95 -7.37
CA LEU A 243 -17.10 -29.90 -6.28
C LEU A 243 -18.42 -29.21 -6.65
N GLY A 244 -18.55 -28.69 -7.89
CA GLY A 244 -19.74 -27.94 -8.31
C GLY A 244 -19.91 -26.60 -7.59
N LEU A 245 -18.81 -25.89 -7.32
CA LEU A 245 -18.84 -24.56 -6.70
C LEU A 245 -19.04 -23.46 -7.75
N LYS A 246 -19.74 -22.38 -7.39
CA LYS A 246 -19.94 -21.22 -8.28
C LYS A 246 -18.73 -20.30 -8.18
N HIS A 247 -17.74 -20.51 -9.06
CA HIS A 247 -16.46 -19.79 -9.02
C HIS A 247 -16.45 -18.58 -9.95
N TYR A 248 -16.09 -17.42 -9.39
CA TYR A 248 -15.88 -16.15 -10.07
C TYR A 248 -14.49 -15.60 -9.70
N SER A 249 -13.90 -14.78 -10.58
CA SER A 249 -12.60 -14.16 -10.32
C SER A 249 -12.61 -12.67 -10.65
N ILE A 250 -12.00 -11.85 -9.78
CA ILE A 250 -11.76 -10.42 -10.01
C ILE A 250 -10.25 -10.23 -10.19
N GLN A 251 -9.86 -9.69 -11.35
CA GLN A 251 -8.49 -9.30 -11.62
C GLN A 251 -8.20 -7.95 -10.94
N GLY A 252 -7.12 -7.89 -10.16
CA GLY A 252 -6.65 -6.66 -9.55
C GLY A 252 -6.08 -5.65 -10.55
N GLU A 253 -6.06 -4.39 -10.14
CA GLU A 253 -5.50 -3.28 -10.92
C GLU A 253 -3.99 -3.46 -11.10
N ALA A 254 -3.50 -3.29 -12.32
CA ALA A 254 -2.09 -3.42 -12.64
C ALA A 254 -1.33 -2.12 -12.30
N LEU A 255 -0.17 -2.24 -11.66
CA LEU A 255 0.80 -1.15 -11.59
C LEU A 255 1.24 -0.79 -13.02
N GLY A 256 0.84 0.39 -13.51
CA GLY A 256 1.02 0.79 -14.91
C GLY A 256 2.49 0.94 -15.37
N CYS A 257 3.45 0.97 -14.43
CA CYS A 257 4.88 0.92 -14.73
C CYS A 257 5.42 -0.49 -14.48
N SER A 258 5.73 -1.22 -15.56
CA SER A 258 6.27 -2.59 -15.52
C SER A 258 7.64 -2.65 -14.83
N PHE A 259 8.48 -1.63 -14.99
CA PHE A 259 9.78 -1.51 -14.35
C PHE A 259 9.67 -1.30 -12.84
N LEU A 260 8.87 -0.33 -12.38
CA LEU A 260 8.58 -0.12 -10.95
C LEU A 260 7.99 -1.39 -10.33
N ARG A 261 7.09 -2.04 -11.05
CA ARG A 261 6.50 -3.31 -10.64
C ARG A 261 7.55 -4.42 -10.51
N GLN A 262 8.51 -4.54 -11.43
CA GLN A 262 9.63 -5.49 -11.32
C GLN A 262 10.58 -5.15 -10.16
N LEU A 263 10.76 -3.86 -9.86
CA LEU A 263 11.56 -3.37 -8.74
C LEU A 263 10.90 -3.67 -7.37
N MET A 264 9.58 -3.47 -7.27
CA MET A 264 8.79 -3.77 -6.06
C MET A 264 8.56 -5.27 -5.88
N TYR A 265 8.27 -5.98 -6.98
CA TYR A 265 7.91 -7.39 -7.00
C TYR A 265 8.79 -8.14 -8.00
N PRO A 266 9.87 -8.80 -7.54
CA PRO A 266 10.81 -9.49 -8.44
C PRO A 266 10.18 -10.66 -9.19
N THR A 267 9.00 -11.15 -8.75
CA THR A 267 8.19 -12.13 -9.49
C THR A 267 6.69 -11.83 -9.32
N PRO A 268 5.82 -12.23 -10.26
CA PRO A 268 4.37 -12.16 -10.07
C PRO A 268 3.80 -12.95 -8.89
N LEU A 269 4.53 -13.96 -8.40
CA LEU A 269 4.10 -14.79 -7.27
C LEU A 269 3.97 -13.99 -5.96
N VAL A 270 4.65 -12.84 -5.84
CA VAL A 270 4.72 -12.03 -4.61
C VAL A 270 4.05 -10.65 -4.73
N GLU A 271 3.35 -10.39 -5.83
CA GLU A 271 2.71 -9.10 -6.12
C GLU A 271 1.48 -8.86 -5.21
N ASP A 272 1.46 -7.73 -4.50
CA ASP A 272 0.27 -7.30 -3.77
C ASP A 272 -0.82 -6.77 -4.74
N LEU A 273 -2.07 -6.80 -4.31
CA LEU A 273 -3.26 -6.61 -5.13
C LEU A 273 -3.96 -5.30 -4.76
N GLN A 274 -4.41 -4.53 -5.74
CA GLN A 274 -5.42 -3.49 -5.52
C GLN A 274 -6.70 -3.89 -6.25
N ILE A 275 -7.86 -3.81 -5.61
CA ILE A 275 -9.12 -4.32 -6.16
C ILE A 275 -10.08 -3.16 -6.38
N ASN A 276 -10.60 -3.05 -7.60
CA ASN A 276 -11.61 -2.06 -7.91
C ASN A 276 -12.95 -2.41 -7.23
N VAL A 277 -13.39 -1.60 -6.26
CA VAL A 277 -14.60 -1.88 -5.48
C VAL A 277 -15.87 -1.88 -6.36
N LYS A 278 -15.92 -1.09 -7.44
CA LYS A 278 -17.05 -1.12 -8.39
C LYS A 278 -17.11 -2.43 -9.17
N SER A 279 -15.96 -3.02 -9.51
CA SER A 279 -15.91 -4.34 -10.15
C SER A 279 -16.39 -5.44 -9.19
N LEU A 280 -16.04 -5.33 -7.90
CA LEU A 280 -16.57 -6.21 -6.86
C LEU A 280 -18.09 -6.05 -6.70
N GLU A 281 -18.58 -4.83 -6.55
CA GLU A 281 -20.02 -4.51 -6.50
C GLU A 281 -20.78 -5.10 -7.69
N THR A 282 -20.32 -4.83 -8.91
CA THR A 282 -20.93 -5.34 -10.15
C THR A 282 -21.02 -6.87 -10.13
N LEU A 283 -19.94 -7.54 -9.69
CA LEU A 283 -19.91 -8.99 -9.62
C LEU A 283 -20.87 -9.53 -8.56
N LEU A 284 -20.97 -8.93 -7.37
CA LEU A 284 -21.92 -9.35 -6.34
C LEU A 284 -23.39 -9.16 -6.81
N GLN A 285 -23.67 -8.11 -7.60
CA GLN A 285 -25.00 -7.88 -8.20
C GLN A 285 -25.36 -8.94 -9.25
N VAL A 286 -24.42 -9.31 -10.12
CA VAL A 286 -24.62 -10.27 -11.23
C VAL A 286 -24.63 -11.72 -10.76
N SER A 287 -23.93 -12.06 -9.67
CA SER A 287 -23.85 -13.41 -9.10
C SER A 287 -25.01 -13.77 -8.15
N ASP A 288 -26.06 -12.96 -8.10
CA ASP A 288 -27.25 -13.06 -7.24
C ASP A 288 -26.98 -13.03 -5.71
N ILE A 289 -25.73 -12.86 -5.28
CA ILE A 289 -25.31 -12.77 -3.86
C ILE A 289 -26.09 -11.68 -3.09
N LEU A 290 -26.53 -10.63 -3.79
CA LEU A 290 -27.26 -9.50 -3.23
C LEU A 290 -28.80 -9.60 -3.35
N LYS A 291 -29.36 -10.65 -3.98
CA LYS A 291 -30.81 -10.74 -4.24
C LYS A 291 -31.63 -11.47 -3.16
N GLU A 292 -30.98 -12.19 -2.24
CA GLU A 292 -31.66 -13.01 -1.21
C GLU A 292 -32.11 -12.23 0.05
N THR A 293 -32.57 -10.99 -0.11
CA THR A 293 -33.28 -10.26 0.95
C THR A 293 -34.56 -9.61 0.42
N VAL A 294 -35.69 -10.31 0.62
CA VAL A 294 -36.96 -9.80 1.19
C VAL A 294 -38.04 -10.88 1.05
N LYS A 295 -38.65 -11.28 2.17
CA LYS A 295 -40.07 -11.70 2.23
C LYS A 295 -40.63 -11.70 3.67
N SER A 296 -41.05 -10.51 4.14
CA SER A 296 -42.20 -10.40 5.05
C SER A 296 -42.78 -8.96 5.07
N ASN A 297 -43.60 -8.68 4.05
CA ASN A 297 -44.83 -7.87 4.06
C ASN A 297 -44.84 -6.38 4.49
N HIS A 298 -45.10 -5.52 3.50
CA HIS A 298 -46.09 -4.39 3.47
C HIS A 298 -45.99 -3.24 4.50
N SER A 299 -46.18 -1.94 4.14
CA SER A 299 -46.63 -1.31 2.89
C SER A 299 -46.31 0.20 2.80
N SER A 300 -46.40 0.75 1.57
CA SER A 300 -46.64 2.16 1.16
C SER A 300 -45.61 3.28 1.48
N CYS A 301 -45.03 3.85 0.41
CA CYS A 301 -45.02 5.29 0.03
C CYS A 301 -45.26 6.36 1.13
N ASP A 302 -44.50 7.46 1.24
CA ASP A 302 -44.04 8.36 0.17
C ASP A 302 -42.97 9.41 0.62
N THR A 303 -42.27 9.99 -0.37
CA THR A 303 -41.63 11.33 -0.40
C THR A 303 -40.57 11.82 0.62
N ARG A 304 -39.50 12.42 0.07
CA ARG A 304 -38.51 13.34 0.69
C ARG A 304 -39.18 14.62 1.26
N PRO A 305 -38.63 15.30 2.29
CA PRO A 305 -37.37 16.06 2.17
C PRO A 305 -36.43 16.07 3.39
N MET A 306 -35.25 16.69 3.21
CA MET A 306 -34.40 17.12 4.33
C MET A 306 -35.15 18.13 5.21
N ILE A 307 -35.08 17.94 6.53
CA ILE A 307 -35.42 18.95 7.52
C ILE A 307 -34.20 19.18 8.41
N SER A 308 -33.89 20.45 8.64
CA SER A 308 -32.82 20.92 9.51
C SER A 308 -33.12 20.65 11.00
N SER A 309 -32.08 20.25 11.73
CA SER A 309 -31.89 20.41 13.18
C SER A 309 -33.08 20.98 14.02
N SER A 310 -33.81 20.09 14.72
CA SER A 310 -34.19 20.18 16.14
C SER A 310 -35.43 19.32 16.43
N ASN A 311 -35.40 18.62 17.57
CA ASN A 311 -36.49 17.86 18.19
C ASN A 311 -37.09 16.68 17.36
N LEU A 312 -36.59 15.47 17.66
CA LEU A 312 -37.28 14.20 17.38
C LEU A 312 -37.73 13.59 18.71
N ASP A 313 -38.94 13.00 18.74
CA ASP A 313 -39.54 12.45 19.95
C ASP A 313 -38.73 11.28 20.54
N VAL A 314 -38.14 11.52 21.70
CA VAL A 314 -37.26 10.61 22.44
C VAL A 314 -38.01 9.41 23.06
N THR A 315 -39.34 9.49 23.14
CA THR A 315 -40.16 8.65 24.01
C THR A 315 -40.24 7.14 23.67
N PRO A 316 -40.17 6.64 22.41
CA PRO A 316 -40.30 5.20 22.17
C PRO A 316 -39.02 4.41 22.48
N LEU A 317 -37.86 4.98 22.17
CA LEU A 317 -36.55 4.32 22.30
C LEU A 317 -36.16 4.19 23.78
N GLU A 318 -36.29 5.27 24.56
CA GLU A 318 -36.04 5.26 26.00
C GLU A 318 -36.99 4.31 26.74
N ASN A 319 -38.29 4.31 26.41
CA ASN A 319 -39.24 3.35 26.99
C ASN A 319 -38.90 1.88 26.63
N GLY A 320 -38.32 1.62 25.45
CA GLY A 320 -37.87 0.29 25.06
C GLY A 320 -36.63 -0.18 25.85
N LEU A 321 -35.63 0.70 25.97
CA LEU A 321 -34.40 0.46 26.75
C LEU A 321 -34.70 0.30 28.25
N GLN A 322 -35.58 1.15 28.79
CA GLN A 322 -36.01 1.10 30.19
C GLN A 322 -36.70 -0.22 30.52
N LYS A 323 -37.62 -0.69 29.66
CA LYS A 323 -38.25 -2.01 29.82
C LYS A 323 -37.25 -3.16 29.73
N ALA A 324 -36.25 -3.07 28.85
CA ALA A 324 -35.19 -4.07 28.78
C ALA A 324 -34.36 -4.14 30.09
N LYS A 325 -34.03 -2.98 30.68
CA LYS A 325 -33.37 -2.89 32.00
C LYS A 325 -34.25 -3.41 33.14
N GLU A 326 -35.55 -3.12 33.12
CA GLU A 326 -36.51 -3.62 34.12
C GLU A 326 -36.64 -5.14 34.06
N HIS A 327 -36.79 -5.74 32.88
CA HIS A 327 -36.81 -7.19 32.74
C HIS A 327 -35.47 -7.84 33.13
N LEU A 328 -34.33 -7.21 32.81
CA LEU A 328 -33.01 -7.68 33.25
C LEU A 328 -32.88 -7.71 34.79
N THR A 329 -33.33 -6.66 35.48
CA THR A 329 -33.30 -6.60 36.95
C THR A 329 -34.31 -7.55 37.61
N GLN A 330 -35.44 -7.82 36.97
CA GLN A 330 -36.42 -8.85 37.35
C GLN A 330 -35.93 -10.29 37.08
N LYS A 331 -34.79 -10.48 36.39
CA LYS A 331 -34.27 -11.76 35.89
C LYS A 331 -35.12 -12.44 34.82
N ASN A 332 -35.99 -11.67 34.17
CA ASN A 332 -36.82 -12.09 33.04
C ASN A 332 -36.01 -11.95 31.74
N PHE A 333 -35.07 -12.88 31.54
CA PHE A 333 -34.02 -12.74 30.52
C PHE A 333 -34.56 -12.81 29.08
N GLU A 334 -35.57 -13.64 28.82
CA GLU A 334 -36.17 -13.78 27.48
C GLU A 334 -36.92 -12.50 27.09
N GLU A 335 -37.66 -11.91 28.03
CA GLU A 335 -38.36 -10.64 27.86
C GLU A 335 -37.38 -9.47 27.70
N ALA A 336 -36.25 -9.49 28.41
CA ALA A 336 -35.18 -8.51 28.23
C ALA A 336 -34.55 -8.60 26.82
N ILE A 337 -34.25 -9.81 26.34
CA ILE A 337 -33.74 -10.07 24.99
C ILE A 337 -34.76 -9.60 23.93
N LEU A 338 -36.04 -9.94 24.09
CA LEU A 338 -37.12 -9.51 23.20
C LEU A 338 -37.32 -7.98 23.21
N ALA A 339 -37.14 -7.32 24.36
CA ALA A 339 -37.17 -5.86 24.46
C ALA A 339 -35.97 -5.22 23.73
N CYS A 340 -34.75 -5.71 23.95
CA CYS A 340 -33.57 -5.30 23.19
C CYS A 340 -33.74 -5.49 21.68
N GLN A 341 -34.25 -6.65 21.23
CA GLN A 341 -34.50 -6.91 19.81
C GLN A 341 -35.57 -5.98 19.21
N LYS A 342 -36.55 -5.51 20.00
CA LYS A 342 -37.52 -4.49 19.56
C LYS A 342 -36.86 -3.12 19.42
N VAL A 343 -35.97 -2.73 20.33
CA VAL A 343 -35.17 -1.50 20.22
C VAL A 343 -34.25 -1.56 19.00
N LEU A 344 -33.55 -2.67 18.80
CA LEU A 344 -32.62 -2.86 17.68
C LEU A 344 -33.29 -2.93 16.29
N LYS A 345 -34.61 -3.16 16.23
CA LYS A 345 -35.41 -3.01 15.00
C LYS A 345 -35.72 -1.56 14.66
N ILE A 346 -35.61 -0.65 15.62
CA ILE A 346 -35.85 0.80 15.46
C ILE A 346 -34.50 1.50 15.24
N ASP A 347 -33.47 1.17 16.03
CA ASP A 347 -32.10 1.66 15.87
C ASP A 347 -31.08 0.49 15.94
N LEU A 348 -30.54 0.13 14.78
CA LEU A 348 -29.53 -0.91 14.62
C LEU A 348 -28.16 -0.57 15.23
N ASN A 349 -27.93 0.71 15.57
CA ASN A 349 -26.66 1.24 16.08
C ASN A 349 -26.69 1.57 17.58
N CYS A 350 -27.75 1.17 18.30
CA CYS A 350 -27.88 1.42 19.73
C CYS A 350 -26.92 0.55 20.58
N ALA A 351 -25.75 1.08 20.90
CA ALA A 351 -24.72 0.38 21.70
C ALA A 351 -25.20 -0.03 23.10
N GLU A 352 -26.11 0.74 23.71
CA GLU A 352 -26.71 0.41 25.01
C GLU A 352 -27.63 -0.82 24.92
N ALA A 353 -28.43 -0.93 23.84
CA ALA A 353 -29.28 -2.11 23.61
C ALA A 353 -28.45 -3.40 23.46
N TYR A 354 -27.31 -3.34 22.74
CA TYR A 354 -26.37 -4.48 22.65
C TYR A 354 -25.69 -4.80 23.99
N THR A 355 -25.42 -3.81 24.83
CA THR A 355 -24.86 -4.03 26.17
C THR A 355 -25.86 -4.77 27.07
N ILE A 356 -27.13 -4.33 27.10
CA ILE A 356 -28.20 -5.00 27.86
C ILE A 356 -28.47 -6.40 27.31
N LEU A 357 -28.44 -6.58 25.98
CA LEU A 357 -28.58 -7.87 25.31
C LEU A 357 -27.47 -8.84 25.72
N GLY A 358 -26.21 -8.39 25.70
CA GLY A 358 -25.06 -9.16 26.16
C GLY A 358 -25.17 -9.55 27.64
N ASN A 359 -25.61 -8.62 28.49
CA ASN A 359 -25.86 -8.87 29.92
C ASN A 359 -26.90 -9.99 30.13
N ALA A 360 -28.03 -9.94 29.40
CA ALA A 360 -29.07 -10.97 29.47
C ALA A 360 -28.58 -12.35 29.00
N LEU A 361 -27.90 -12.40 27.84
CA LEU A 361 -27.35 -13.63 27.27
C LEU A 361 -26.27 -14.26 28.16
N GLN A 362 -25.42 -13.45 28.79
CA GLN A 362 -24.40 -13.92 29.72
C GLN A 362 -25.00 -14.53 30.99
N LEU A 363 -26.14 -14.00 31.47
CA LEU A 363 -26.88 -14.53 32.62
C LEU A 363 -27.65 -15.81 32.28
N GLN A 364 -28.11 -15.98 31.03
CA GLN A 364 -28.62 -17.26 30.50
C GLN A 364 -27.52 -18.31 30.25
N GLY A 365 -26.23 -17.93 30.33
CA GLY A 365 -25.11 -18.82 30.04
C GLY A 365 -24.75 -18.95 28.56
N ASN A 366 -25.37 -18.15 27.68
CA ASN A 366 -25.12 -18.13 26.24
C ASN A 366 -23.90 -17.23 25.92
N PHE A 367 -22.72 -17.71 26.31
CA PHE A 367 -21.49 -16.91 26.37
C PHE A 367 -20.99 -16.41 25.00
N GLU A 368 -21.17 -17.19 23.92
CA GLU A 368 -20.75 -16.78 22.57
C GLU A 368 -21.59 -15.61 22.05
N GLN A 369 -22.91 -15.67 22.19
CA GLN A 369 -23.81 -14.59 21.76
C GLN A 369 -23.65 -13.34 22.64
N ALA A 370 -23.36 -13.52 23.94
CA ALA A 370 -23.02 -12.42 24.83
C ALA A 370 -21.70 -11.72 24.41
N GLN A 371 -20.67 -12.50 24.10
CA GLN A 371 -19.39 -11.99 23.61
C GLN A 371 -19.56 -11.20 22.30
N ALA A 372 -20.30 -11.73 21.33
CA ALA A 372 -20.62 -11.03 20.08
C ALA A 372 -21.39 -9.72 20.33
N SER A 373 -22.36 -9.73 21.26
CA SER A 373 -23.14 -8.53 21.62
C SER A 373 -22.27 -7.45 22.26
N TYR A 374 -21.36 -7.80 23.17
CA TYR A 374 -20.41 -6.84 23.76
C TYR A 374 -19.41 -6.30 22.73
N GLN A 375 -18.86 -7.17 21.88
CA GLN A 375 -17.98 -6.75 20.79
C GLN A 375 -18.68 -5.77 19.84
N LYS A 376 -19.97 -5.99 19.54
CA LYS A 376 -20.78 -5.06 18.74
C LYS A 376 -21.04 -3.74 19.45
N ALA A 377 -21.36 -3.75 20.75
CA ALA A 377 -21.49 -2.54 21.56
C ALA A 377 -20.20 -1.71 21.58
N ILE A 378 -19.04 -2.37 21.71
CA ILE A 378 -17.71 -1.73 21.69
C ILE A 378 -17.37 -1.20 20.28
N GLN A 379 -17.74 -1.92 19.20
CA GLN A 379 -17.55 -1.44 17.83
C GLN A 379 -18.34 -0.14 17.56
N LEU A 380 -19.58 -0.09 18.02
CA LEU A 380 -20.46 1.07 17.88
C LEU A 380 -20.01 2.25 18.78
N GLN A 381 -19.55 1.95 20.00
CA GLN A 381 -19.12 2.96 20.95
C GLN A 381 -17.91 2.48 21.79
N PRO A 382 -16.66 2.74 21.34
CA PRO A 382 -15.44 2.20 21.95
C PRO A 382 -15.13 2.68 23.38
N ASN A 383 -15.80 3.73 23.86
CA ASN A 383 -15.56 4.32 25.19
C ASN A 383 -16.50 3.80 26.29
N LEU A 384 -17.32 2.77 26.03
CA LEU A 384 -18.21 2.17 27.04
C LEU A 384 -17.45 1.20 27.97
N PRO A 385 -17.30 1.50 29.28
CA PRO A 385 -16.52 0.67 30.20
C PRO A 385 -17.22 -0.63 30.61
N GLU A 386 -18.56 -0.66 30.61
CA GLU A 386 -19.35 -1.82 31.03
C GLU A 386 -19.19 -3.05 30.09
N PRO A 387 -19.43 -2.96 28.77
CA PRO A 387 -19.21 -4.10 27.87
C PRO A 387 -17.74 -4.53 27.83
N LEU A 388 -16.78 -3.62 27.97
CA LEU A 388 -15.34 -3.96 28.10
C LEU A 388 -15.07 -4.79 29.37
N GLY A 389 -15.63 -4.40 30.52
CA GLY A 389 -15.51 -5.13 31.77
C GLY A 389 -16.22 -6.50 31.76
N ASN A 390 -17.38 -6.58 31.11
CA ASN A 390 -18.13 -7.83 30.99
C ASN A 390 -17.46 -8.81 29.99
N LEU A 391 -16.87 -8.29 28.91
CA LEU A 391 -16.02 -9.04 27.99
C LEU A 391 -14.76 -9.56 28.68
N GLY A 392 -14.07 -8.74 29.46
CA GLY A 392 -12.94 -9.19 30.30
C GLY A 392 -13.33 -10.29 31.30
N SER A 393 -14.57 -10.22 31.81
CA SER A 393 -15.14 -11.26 32.69
C SER A 393 -15.47 -12.57 31.97
N LEU A 394 -15.85 -12.50 30.69
CA LEU A 394 -16.00 -13.68 29.83
C LEU A 394 -14.65 -14.33 29.52
N TYR A 395 -13.65 -13.56 29.08
CA TYR A 395 -12.30 -14.07 28.81
C TYR A 395 -11.66 -14.69 30.07
N ALA A 396 -11.86 -14.10 31.25
CA ALA A 396 -11.40 -14.67 32.51
C ALA A 396 -12.06 -16.03 32.83
N LYS A 397 -13.36 -16.21 32.52
CA LYS A 397 -14.04 -17.52 32.64
C LYS A 397 -13.53 -18.53 31.62
N GLN A 398 -13.21 -18.09 30.40
CA GLN A 398 -12.62 -18.90 29.33
C GLN A 398 -11.13 -19.21 29.53
N GLN A 399 -10.52 -18.76 30.65
CA GLN A 399 -9.08 -18.86 30.93
C GLN A 399 -8.17 -18.13 29.93
N GLN A 400 -8.72 -17.19 29.16
CA GLN A 400 -7.99 -16.31 28.25
C GLN A 400 -7.43 -15.12 29.04
N TRP A 401 -6.49 -15.39 29.94
CA TRP A 401 -6.07 -14.47 30.99
C TRP A 401 -5.51 -13.13 30.48
N GLU A 402 -4.67 -13.12 29.44
CA GLU A 402 -4.10 -11.87 28.91
C GLU A 402 -5.15 -11.01 28.17
N LEU A 403 -6.10 -11.62 27.44
CA LEU A 403 -7.24 -10.90 26.83
C LEU A 403 -8.18 -10.32 27.89
N ALA A 404 -8.32 -11.00 29.04
CA ALA A 404 -9.03 -10.47 30.20
C ALA A 404 -8.29 -9.26 30.81
N VAL A 405 -6.96 -9.33 30.99
CA VAL A 405 -6.13 -8.21 31.45
C VAL A 405 -6.31 -6.99 30.54
N GLU A 406 -6.16 -7.17 29.23
CA GLU A 406 -6.29 -6.08 28.24
C GLU A 406 -7.69 -5.45 28.28
N SER A 407 -8.74 -6.27 28.35
CA SER A 407 -10.14 -5.79 28.38
C SER A 407 -10.45 -5.02 29.67
N TYR A 408 -9.96 -5.48 30.83
CA TYR A 408 -10.13 -4.76 32.10
C TYR A 408 -9.30 -3.47 32.15
N GLN A 409 -8.06 -3.47 31.63
CA GLN A 409 -7.24 -2.25 31.55
C GLN A 409 -7.89 -1.20 30.63
N LYS A 410 -8.45 -1.62 29.50
CA LYS A 410 -9.27 -0.75 28.63
C LYS A 410 -10.51 -0.21 29.34
N ALA A 411 -11.24 -1.04 30.09
CA ALA A 411 -12.39 -0.60 30.88
C ALA A 411 -12.00 0.44 31.96
N LEU A 412 -10.90 0.20 32.69
CA LEU A 412 -10.37 1.11 33.71
C LEU A 412 -9.88 2.44 33.14
N LYS A 413 -9.39 2.47 31.89
CA LYS A 413 -9.03 3.73 31.20
C LYS A 413 -10.23 4.69 31.06
N TYR A 414 -11.44 4.15 30.87
CA TYR A 414 -12.68 4.94 30.74
C TYR A 414 -13.45 5.10 32.05
N LYS A 415 -13.22 4.22 33.03
CA LYS A 415 -13.81 4.31 34.37
C LYS A 415 -12.79 3.93 35.45
N PRO A 416 -11.85 4.83 35.80
CA PRO A 416 -10.80 4.54 36.79
C PRO A 416 -11.38 4.32 38.18
N ASP A 417 -12.50 4.96 38.54
CA ASP A 417 -13.09 4.88 39.88
C ASP A 417 -13.93 3.60 40.11
N SER A 418 -13.52 2.46 39.54
CA SER A 418 -14.27 1.20 39.61
C SER A 418 -13.54 0.12 40.40
N GLU A 419 -13.91 0.00 41.69
CA GLU A 419 -13.43 -1.04 42.61
C GLU A 419 -13.61 -2.46 42.04
N LYS A 420 -14.80 -2.79 41.50
CA LYS A 420 -15.07 -4.09 40.86
C LYS A 420 -14.10 -4.43 39.71
N LEU A 421 -13.74 -3.46 38.87
CA LEU A 421 -12.81 -3.70 37.76
C LEU A 421 -11.39 -3.96 38.27
N TYR A 422 -10.90 -3.17 39.22
CA TYR A 422 -9.61 -3.41 39.86
C TYR A 422 -9.54 -4.76 40.56
N GLN A 423 -10.57 -5.16 41.31
CA GLN A 423 -10.60 -6.48 41.95
C GLN A 423 -10.59 -7.63 40.94
N ASN A 424 -11.34 -7.52 39.85
CA ASN A 424 -11.40 -8.56 38.83
C ASN A 424 -10.07 -8.68 38.06
N LEU A 425 -9.44 -7.54 37.75
CA LEU A 425 -8.09 -7.50 37.18
C LEU A 425 -7.06 -8.09 38.15
N ALA A 426 -7.10 -7.72 39.44
CA ALA A 426 -6.17 -8.24 40.45
C ALA A 426 -6.27 -9.77 40.62
N LYS A 427 -7.49 -10.33 40.59
CA LYS A 427 -7.74 -11.79 40.60
C LYS A 427 -7.11 -12.47 39.39
N VAL A 428 -7.24 -11.89 38.18
CA VAL A 428 -6.63 -12.42 36.96
C VAL A 428 -5.10 -12.32 36.99
N LEU A 429 -4.54 -11.17 37.39
CA LEU A 429 -3.09 -10.98 37.52
C LEU A 429 -2.46 -11.93 38.54
N THR A 430 -3.18 -12.25 39.62
CA THR A 430 -2.76 -13.28 40.59
C THR A 430 -2.72 -14.67 39.95
N LYS A 431 -3.66 -15.02 39.07
CA LYS A 431 -3.61 -16.29 38.29
C LYS A 431 -2.45 -16.35 37.30
N LEU A 432 -1.99 -15.20 36.79
CA LEU A 432 -0.81 -15.08 35.93
C LEU A 432 0.52 -15.00 36.68
N ASN A 433 0.54 -15.12 38.02
CA ASN A 433 1.71 -14.87 38.87
C ASN A 433 2.32 -13.46 38.73
N ARG A 434 1.56 -12.48 38.22
CA ARG A 434 1.96 -11.06 38.08
C ARG A 434 1.69 -10.33 39.39
N THR A 435 2.40 -10.74 40.44
CA THR A 435 2.10 -10.41 41.84
C THR A 435 2.16 -8.92 42.15
N VAL A 436 3.12 -8.18 41.57
CA VAL A 436 3.30 -6.73 41.79
C VAL A 436 2.11 -5.93 41.24
N GLU A 437 1.77 -6.16 39.97
CA GLU A 437 0.62 -5.53 39.30
C GLU A 437 -0.70 -5.89 40.01
N ALA A 438 -0.84 -7.13 40.49
CA ALA A 438 -1.99 -7.56 41.27
C ALA A 438 -2.12 -6.80 42.60
N THR A 439 -1.02 -6.60 43.34
CA THR A 439 -1.03 -5.84 44.60
C THR A 439 -1.28 -4.35 44.41
N GLU A 440 -0.83 -3.75 43.30
CA GLU A 440 -1.20 -2.38 42.94
C GLU A 440 -2.70 -2.27 42.61
N CYS A 441 -3.27 -3.24 41.88
CA CYS A 441 -4.72 -3.26 41.63
C CYS A 441 -5.53 -3.46 42.92
N TRP A 442 -5.07 -4.30 43.86
CA TRP A 442 -5.70 -4.43 45.19
C TRP A 442 -5.62 -3.12 45.99
N TYR A 443 -4.49 -2.40 45.94
CA TYR A 443 -4.35 -1.09 46.56
C TYR A 443 -5.38 -0.08 46.01
N HIS A 444 -5.50 0.03 44.69
CA HIS A 444 -6.48 0.93 44.07
C HIS A 444 -7.93 0.55 44.39
N ALA A 445 -8.27 -0.75 44.43
CA ALA A 445 -9.59 -1.21 44.87
C ALA A 445 -9.89 -0.80 46.33
N TYR A 446 -8.90 -0.91 47.23
CA TYR A 446 -9.07 -0.59 48.65
C TYR A 446 -9.12 0.93 48.92
N GLN A 447 -8.40 1.74 48.15
CA GLN A 447 -8.49 3.21 48.23
C GLN A 447 -9.87 3.75 47.81
N LEU A 448 -10.59 3.05 46.92
CA LEU A 448 -11.94 3.44 46.49
C LEU A 448 -13.03 3.07 47.52
N GLN A 449 -12.78 2.12 48.42
CA GLN A 449 -13.71 1.69 49.48
C GLN A 449 -12.98 1.49 50.83
N PRO A 450 -12.40 2.55 51.42
CA PRO A 450 -11.53 2.45 52.60
C PRO A 450 -12.23 1.97 53.88
N ASP A 451 -13.57 2.04 53.91
CA ASP A 451 -14.40 1.69 55.07
C ASP A 451 -14.86 0.21 55.05
N LEU A 452 -14.70 -0.49 53.93
CA LEU A 452 -15.09 -1.90 53.74
C LEU A 452 -13.92 -2.88 53.92
N VAL A 453 -12.69 -2.36 54.03
CA VAL A 453 -11.46 -3.16 54.15
C VAL A 453 -10.95 -3.08 55.58
N SER A 454 -10.65 -4.23 56.20
CA SER A 454 -10.16 -4.27 57.57
C SER A 454 -8.74 -3.70 57.71
N ALA A 455 -8.42 -3.17 58.88
CA ALA A 455 -7.06 -2.73 59.24
C ALA A 455 -6.02 -3.83 58.98
N GLN A 456 -6.38 -5.09 59.27
CA GLN A 456 -5.53 -6.25 59.06
C GLN A 456 -5.21 -6.55 57.59
N GLU A 457 -6.18 -6.40 56.69
CA GLU A 457 -5.97 -6.55 55.25
C GLU A 457 -5.10 -5.42 54.69
N GLN A 458 -5.30 -4.18 55.17
CA GLN A 458 -4.47 -3.03 54.81
C GLN A 458 -3.02 -3.20 55.31
N LEU A 459 -2.81 -3.70 56.54
CA LEU A 459 -1.47 -4.01 57.05
C LEU A 459 -0.79 -5.10 56.20
N ASN A 460 -1.52 -6.17 55.86
CA ASN A 460 -0.98 -7.27 55.06
C ASN A 460 -0.62 -6.83 53.63
N LEU A 461 -1.46 -6.01 53.00
CA LEU A 461 -1.18 -5.41 51.70
C LEU A 461 0.03 -4.47 51.79
N GLY A 462 0.09 -3.59 52.81
CA GLY A 462 1.22 -2.70 53.05
C GLY A 462 2.54 -3.43 53.25
N LYS A 463 2.56 -4.52 54.05
CA LYS A 463 3.74 -5.41 54.21
C LYS A 463 4.18 -6.02 52.88
N THR A 464 3.22 -6.43 52.05
CA THR A 464 3.49 -7.00 50.73
C THR A 464 4.09 -5.95 49.78
N LEU A 465 3.50 -4.75 49.72
CA LEU A 465 4.02 -3.62 48.94
C LEU A 465 5.42 -3.19 49.40
N LEU A 466 5.68 -3.18 50.72
CA LEU A 466 6.99 -2.87 51.28
C LEU A 466 8.05 -3.90 50.85
N SER A 467 7.69 -5.19 50.83
CA SER A 467 8.57 -6.27 50.32
C SER A 467 8.85 -6.20 48.81
N GLN A 468 8.03 -5.45 48.07
CA GLN A 468 8.18 -5.16 46.64
C GLN A 468 8.81 -3.79 46.38
N GLU A 469 9.39 -3.15 47.40
CA GLU A 469 10.03 -1.83 47.33
C GLU A 469 9.07 -0.66 46.95
N LYS A 470 7.75 -0.89 47.04
CA LYS A 470 6.70 0.12 46.78
C LYS A 470 6.41 0.94 48.03
N ILE A 471 7.44 1.59 48.57
CA ILE A 471 7.48 2.20 49.91
C ILE A 471 6.33 3.20 50.15
N GLU A 472 6.08 4.13 49.22
CA GLU A 472 5.03 5.15 49.39
C GLU A 472 3.60 4.54 49.47
N PHE A 473 3.32 3.52 48.67
CA PHE A 473 2.05 2.78 48.71
C PHE A 473 1.91 1.98 50.02
N ALA A 474 3.00 1.41 50.53
CA ALA A 474 3.03 0.74 51.83
C ALA A 474 2.77 1.71 52.98
N ILE A 475 3.42 2.88 52.98
CA ILE A 475 3.20 3.96 53.96
C ILE A 475 1.73 4.39 53.98
N ALA A 476 1.10 4.55 52.80
CA ALA A 476 -0.31 4.89 52.69
C ALA A 476 -1.22 3.81 53.32
N CYS A 477 -0.94 2.53 53.06
CA CYS A 477 -1.67 1.40 53.68
C CYS A 477 -1.55 1.39 55.21
N PHE A 478 -0.33 1.55 55.75
CA PHE A 478 -0.11 1.52 57.19
C PHE A 478 -0.76 2.71 57.91
N ARG A 479 -0.73 3.91 57.30
CA ARG A 479 -1.44 5.09 57.82
C ARG A 479 -2.96 4.87 57.86
N GLN A 480 -3.53 4.22 56.84
CA GLN A 480 -4.96 3.93 56.80
C GLN A 480 -5.36 2.84 57.82
N ALA A 481 -4.52 1.82 58.02
CA ALA A 481 -4.72 0.80 59.06
C ALA A 481 -4.72 1.44 60.47
N LEU A 482 -3.75 2.32 60.76
CA LEU A 482 -3.68 3.07 62.03
C LEU A 482 -4.81 4.11 62.19
N LYS A 483 -5.45 4.55 61.10
CA LYS A 483 -6.65 5.40 61.17
C LYS A 483 -7.87 4.62 61.69
N GLN A 484 -7.95 3.32 61.41
CA GLN A 484 -8.97 2.42 61.96
C GLN A 484 -8.58 1.94 63.37
N GLU A 485 -7.32 1.58 63.61
CA GLU A 485 -6.81 1.09 64.90
C GLU A 485 -5.59 1.91 65.39
N PRO A 486 -5.80 3.04 66.09
CA PRO A 486 -4.72 3.98 66.43
C PRO A 486 -3.61 3.46 67.36
N ASN A 487 -3.90 2.42 68.15
CA ASN A 487 -2.97 1.87 69.14
C ASN A 487 -2.27 0.58 68.67
N TRP A 488 -2.27 0.30 67.36
CA TRP A 488 -1.74 -0.96 66.86
C TRP A 488 -0.22 -0.94 66.67
N GLU A 489 0.49 -1.44 67.69
CA GLU A 489 1.96 -1.47 67.75
C GLU A 489 2.63 -2.06 66.50
N GLU A 490 2.09 -3.15 65.93
CA GLU A 490 2.70 -3.78 64.75
C GLU A 490 2.62 -2.85 63.52
N ALA A 491 1.46 -2.23 63.29
CA ALA A 491 1.26 -1.30 62.19
C ALA A 491 2.14 -0.05 62.35
N GLN A 492 2.25 0.48 63.58
CA GLN A 492 3.12 1.61 63.90
C GLN A 492 4.60 1.28 63.67
N LEU A 493 5.07 0.13 64.15
CA LEU A 493 6.45 -0.34 63.92
C LEU A 493 6.75 -0.55 62.43
N THR A 494 5.81 -1.05 61.64
CA THR A 494 5.99 -1.18 60.17
C THR A 494 5.95 0.16 59.44
N LEU A 495 5.15 1.12 59.91
CA LEU A 495 5.12 2.47 59.37
C LEU A 495 6.45 3.20 59.65
N GLU A 496 6.99 3.11 60.86
CA GLU A 496 8.28 3.69 61.23
C GLU A 496 9.42 3.09 60.40
N LYS A 497 9.43 1.76 60.20
CA LYS A 497 10.39 1.08 59.31
C LYS A 497 10.27 1.55 57.85
N ALA A 498 9.05 1.67 57.32
CA ALA A 498 8.84 2.12 55.95
C ALA A 498 9.21 3.60 55.76
N GLN A 499 8.94 4.45 56.76
CA GLN A 499 9.37 5.85 56.75
C GLN A 499 10.89 5.98 56.87
N GLN A 500 11.56 5.19 57.71
CA GLN A 500 13.03 5.13 57.75
C GLN A 500 13.61 4.65 56.41
N GLN A 501 12.98 3.70 55.73
CA GLN A 501 13.39 3.29 54.38
C GLN A 501 13.14 4.37 53.32
N SER A 502 12.03 5.12 53.40
CA SER A 502 11.77 6.27 52.52
C SER A 502 12.83 7.37 52.74
N ILE A 503 13.10 7.73 53.99
CA ILE A 503 14.15 8.70 54.38
C ILE A 503 15.54 8.21 53.91
N GLN A 504 15.90 6.95 54.15
CA GLN A 504 17.15 6.38 53.64
C GLN A 504 17.20 6.40 52.10
N SER A 505 16.10 6.15 51.39
CA SER A 505 16.08 6.21 49.93
C SER A 505 16.23 7.64 49.37
N GLN A 506 15.75 8.65 50.10
CA GLN A 506 15.95 10.06 49.78
C GLN A 506 17.36 10.55 50.18
N GLU A 507 17.90 10.09 51.31
CA GLU A 507 19.27 10.37 51.75
C GLU A 507 20.34 9.61 50.96
N ILE A 508 20.00 8.50 50.28
CA ILE A 508 20.88 7.84 49.30
C ILE A 508 21.10 8.71 48.05
N PHE A 509 20.29 9.75 47.81
CA PHE A 509 20.61 10.82 46.86
C PHE A 509 21.71 11.77 47.39
N ASN A 510 21.97 11.77 48.70
CA ASN A 510 22.95 12.62 49.41
C ASN A 510 23.86 11.81 50.37
N SER A 511 24.65 10.90 49.78
CA SER A 511 25.95 10.39 50.30
C SER A 511 26.00 9.47 51.54
N ASN A 512 26.55 8.26 51.30
CA ASN A 512 27.48 7.49 52.14
C ASN A 512 27.32 7.45 53.69
N THR A 513 27.03 6.27 54.28
CA THR A 513 28.02 5.41 55.00
C THR A 513 27.39 4.15 55.66
N LYS A 514 28.23 3.12 55.89
CA LYS A 514 28.00 1.79 56.54
C LYS A 514 28.29 1.85 58.07
N PRO A 515 28.22 0.78 58.94
CA PRO A 515 27.77 -0.65 58.81
C PRO A 515 27.00 -1.26 60.04
N CYS A 516 26.89 -2.62 60.10
CA CYS A 516 26.66 -3.55 61.25
C CYS A 516 25.20 -4.01 61.56
N ARG A 517 24.89 -5.24 62.03
CA ARG A 517 25.71 -6.48 62.28
C ARG A 517 24.87 -7.79 62.31
N ASP A 518 25.58 -8.88 62.06
CA ASP A 518 25.29 -10.34 62.03
C ASP A 518 24.28 -11.00 63.00
N ALA A 519 23.66 -12.12 62.54
CA ALA A 519 23.40 -13.33 63.36
C ALA A 519 23.14 -14.64 62.54
N VAL A 520 24.23 -15.31 62.12
CA VAL A 520 24.49 -16.79 62.12
C VAL A 520 23.36 -17.79 61.75
N CYS A 521 23.54 -18.59 60.67
CA CYS A 521 24.06 -19.98 60.77
C CYS A 521 24.26 -20.69 59.40
N SER A 522 25.16 -21.68 59.36
CA SER A 522 25.88 -22.09 58.15
C SER A 522 25.36 -23.32 57.41
N THR A 523 24.93 -23.11 56.16
CA THR A 523 25.32 -23.96 55.00
C THR A 523 25.72 -23.12 53.76
N GLY A 524 25.69 -21.79 53.86
CA GLY A 524 25.63 -20.87 52.71
C GLY A 524 26.92 -20.22 52.22
N ASN A 525 28.10 -20.59 52.73
CA ASN A 525 29.33 -19.79 52.65
C ASN A 525 29.71 -19.32 51.21
N GLU A 526 29.68 -20.20 50.20
CA GLU A 526 29.97 -19.78 48.81
C GLU A 526 28.92 -18.83 48.23
N THR A 527 27.63 -19.10 48.46
CA THR A 527 26.53 -18.26 47.99
C THR A 527 26.48 -16.91 48.70
N GLU A 528 26.94 -16.86 49.95
CA GLU A 528 27.03 -15.68 50.77
C GLU A 528 28.21 -14.80 50.35
N ILE A 529 29.38 -15.39 50.07
CA ILE A 529 30.52 -14.69 49.45
C ILE A 529 30.14 -14.15 48.05
N LEU A 530 29.34 -14.88 47.26
CA LEU A 530 28.85 -14.39 45.96
C LEU A 530 27.81 -13.28 46.08
N LYS A 531 26.91 -13.32 47.07
CA LYS A 531 26.01 -12.21 47.40
C LYS A 531 26.81 -10.99 47.84
N GLN A 532 27.81 -11.16 48.70
CA GLN A 532 28.69 -10.08 49.13
C GLN A 532 29.51 -9.51 47.95
N ALA A 533 29.98 -10.34 47.02
CA ALA A 533 30.70 -9.87 45.84
C ALA A 533 29.79 -9.12 44.84
N GLU A 534 28.51 -9.48 44.76
CA GLU A 534 27.49 -8.76 43.98
C GLU A 534 27.12 -7.43 44.65
N GLN A 535 27.04 -7.39 45.98
CA GLN A 535 26.87 -6.15 46.74
C GLN A 535 28.10 -5.24 46.65
N ASP A 536 29.32 -5.78 46.82
CA ASP A 536 30.57 -5.04 46.65
C ASP A 536 30.76 -4.55 45.20
N LEU A 537 30.18 -5.22 44.20
CA LEU A 537 30.10 -4.73 42.81
C LEU A 537 29.17 -3.51 42.69
N ASN A 538 28.01 -3.53 43.36
CA ASN A 538 27.04 -2.43 43.37
C ASN A 538 27.56 -1.22 44.17
N ASP A 539 28.22 -1.46 45.30
CA ASP A 539 28.93 -0.47 46.14
C ASP A 539 30.19 0.12 45.46
N GLN A 540 30.46 -0.24 44.19
CA GLN A 540 31.63 0.16 43.40
C GLN A 540 33.00 -0.28 43.98
N LEU A 541 33.00 -1.22 44.93
CA LEU A 541 34.18 -1.81 45.57
C LEU A 541 34.81 -2.91 44.70
N PHE A 542 35.00 -2.63 43.40
CA PHE A 542 35.35 -3.60 42.36
C PHE A 542 36.54 -4.52 42.71
N LYS A 543 37.56 -3.99 43.40
CA LYS A 543 38.73 -4.78 43.83
C LYS A 543 38.36 -5.86 44.86
N LYS A 544 37.45 -5.58 45.80
CA LYS A 544 36.99 -6.56 46.81
C LYS A 544 36.13 -7.65 46.17
N ALA A 545 35.18 -7.25 45.32
CA ALA A 545 34.35 -8.16 44.52
C ALA A 545 35.21 -9.13 43.68
N ILE A 546 36.29 -8.65 43.07
CA ILE A 546 37.24 -9.50 42.32
C ILE A 546 37.93 -10.51 43.24
N THR A 547 38.47 -10.09 44.39
CA THR A 547 39.15 -11.00 45.34
C THR A 547 38.20 -12.08 45.86
N GLN A 548 36.97 -11.71 46.23
CA GLN A 548 35.93 -12.65 46.67
C GLN A 548 35.55 -13.63 45.54
N CYS A 549 35.36 -13.16 44.31
CA CYS A 549 35.09 -14.04 43.17
C CYS A 549 36.28 -14.98 42.86
N GLN A 550 37.52 -14.50 43.00
CA GLN A 550 38.72 -15.33 42.84
C GLN A 550 38.83 -16.42 43.91
N GLN A 551 38.46 -16.10 45.17
CA GLN A 551 38.38 -17.07 46.26
C GLN A 551 37.34 -18.17 45.95
N VAL A 552 36.14 -17.79 45.49
CA VAL A 552 35.10 -18.76 45.08
C VAL A 552 35.54 -19.58 43.87
N ILE A 553 36.22 -18.98 42.88
CA ILE A 553 36.74 -19.72 41.71
C ILE A 553 37.85 -20.69 42.10
N ALA A 554 38.66 -20.39 43.13
CA ALA A 554 39.70 -21.29 43.63
C ALA A 554 39.12 -22.52 44.37
N GLN A 555 37.93 -22.39 44.96
CA GLN A 555 37.19 -23.48 45.60
C GLN A 555 36.33 -24.27 44.59
N SER A 556 35.60 -23.55 43.72
CA SER A 556 34.60 -24.07 42.80
C SER A 556 34.80 -23.52 41.37
N PRO A 557 35.72 -24.09 40.55
CA PRO A 557 36.15 -23.54 39.25
C PRO A 557 35.10 -23.51 38.12
N ASN A 558 33.92 -24.09 38.34
CA ASN A 558 32.81 -24.12 37.38
C ASN A 558 31.66 -23.18 37.74
N GLN A 559 31.83 -22.33 38.77
CA GLN A 559 30.77 -21.48 39.29
C GLN A 559 30.50 -20.26 38.38
N GLY A 560 29.48 -20.36 37.52
CA GLY A 560 29.16 -19.36 36.50
C GLY A 560 28.96 -17.94 37.05
N LYS A 561 28.21 -17.78 38.15
CA LYS A 561 27.93 -16.45 38.75
C LYS A 561 29.20 -15.71 39.19
N ALA A 562 30.24 -16.42 39.63
CA ALA A 562 31.53 -15.83 39.97
C ALA A 562 32.20 -15.17 38.74
N TYR A 563 32.18 -15.86 37.59
CA TYR A 563 32.72 -15.32 36.34
C TYR A 563 31.89 -14.15 35.78
N GLU A 564 30.59 -14.11 36.05
CA GLU A 564 29.73 -12.98 35.67
C GLU A 564 30.08 -11.72 36.47
N ILE A 565 30.12 -11.81 37.81
CA ILE A 565 30.47 -10.68 38.70
C ILE A 565 31.88 -10.17 38.40
N LEU A 566 32.86 -11.09 38.28
CA LEU A 566 34.25 -10.78 37.94
C LEU A 566 34.37 -10.14 36.53
N GLY A 567 33.55 -10.58 35.57
CA GLY A 567 33.45 -9.95 34.25
C GLY A 567 32.88 -8.53 34.30
N LYS A 568 31.84 -8.27 35.12
CA LYS A 568 31.30 -6.93 35.38
C LYS A 568 32.34 -6.02 36.05
N ALA A 569 33.01 -6.50 37.09
CA ALA A 569 34.02 -5.74 37.84
C ALA A 569 35.23 -5.34 36.97
N PHE A 570 35.76 -6.27 36.15
CA PHE A 570 36.86 -5.94 35.24
C PHE A 570 36.47 -4.94 34.13
N ASN A 571 35.22 -4.98 33.65
CA ASN A 571 34.69 -4.01 32.69
C ASN A 571 34.66 -2.59 33.30
N GLN A 572 34.24 -2.43 34.56
CA GLN A 572 34.23 -1.14 35.26
C GLN A 572 35.65 -0.61 35.54
N LEU A 573 36.61 -1.49 35.83
CA LEU A 573 38.04 -1.14 35.98
C LEU A 573 38.77 -0.92 34.64
N GLY A 574 38.07 -0.90 33.50
CA GLY A 574 38.63 -0.75 32.16
C GLY A 574 39.55 -1.90 31.71
N ARG A 575 39.60 -3.01 32.45
CA ARG A 575 40.45 -4.18 32.16
C ARG A 575 39.74 -5.13 31.18
N LEU A 576 39.48 -4.62 29.97
CA LEU A 576 38.63 -5.27 28.96
C LEU A 576 39.06 -6.69 28.61
N ASP A 577 40.36 -7.00 28.50
CA ASP A 577 40.83 -8.35 28.16
C ASP A 577 40.54 -9.39 29.26
N LEU A 578 40.62 -8.98 30.54
CA LEU A 578 40.28 -9.84 31.67
C LEU A 578 38.76 -10.06 31.74
N ALA A 579 37.97 -9.02 31.45
CA ALA A 579 36.52 -9.15 31.32
C ALA A 579 36.13 -10.11 30.18
N ILE A 580 36.77 -10.00 29.00
CA ILE A 580 36.52 -10.92 27.87
C ILE A 580 36.92 -12.35 28.23
N LYS A 581 38.05 -12.58 28.92
CA LYS A 581 38.44 -13.91 29.40
C LYS A 581 37.39 -14.50 30.36
N ALA A 582 36.87 -13.69 31.28
CA ALA A 582 35.83 -14.10 32.22
C ALA A 582 34.51 -14.46 31.50
N TYR A 583 34.01 -13.57 30.63
CA TYR A 583 32.78 -13.83 29.87
C TYR A 583 32.92 -15.01 28.87
N ARG A 584 34.10 -15.23 28.27
CA ARG A 584 34.38 -16.44 27.48
C ARG A 584 34.31 -17.72 28.30
N LYS A 585 34.76 -17.71 29.56
CA LYS A 585 34.64 -18.86 30.47
C LYS A 585 33.19 -19.05 30.93
N LEU A 586 32.47 -17.97 31.27
CA LEU A 586 31.04 -17.99 31.57
C LEU A 586 30.22 -18.60 30.43
N VAL A 587 30.39 -18.13 29.20
CA VAL A 587 29.68 -18.65 28.02
C VAL A 587 29.99 -20.12 27.73
N LYS A 588 31.20 -20.60 28.05
CA LYS A 588 31.54 -22.04 27.97
C LYS A 588 30.84 -22.87 29.06
N LEU A 589 30.62 -22.31 30.25
CA LEU A 589 29.91 -22.97 31.35
C LEU A 589 28.38 -22.88 31.19
N GLN A 590 27.87 -21.83 30.56
CA GLN A 590 26.45 -21.58 30.34
C GLN A 590 26.17 -21.19 28.87
N PRO A 591 26.16 -22.15 27.92
CA PRO A 591 26.01 -21.86 26.48
C PRO A 591 24.66 -21.28 26.06
N GLN A 592 23.65 -21.30 26.95
CA GLN A 592 22.31 -20.75 26.69
C GLN A 592 22.11 -19.33 27.28
N ASN A 593 23.10 -18.77 27.98
CA ASN A 593 22.97 -17.47 28.63
C ASN A 593 23.09 -16.30 27.61
N ALA A 594 21.95 -15.89 27.05
CA ALA A 594 21.86 -14.82 26.06
C ALA A 594 22.45 -13.48 26.56
N ILE A 595 22.25 -13.15 27.84
CA ILE A 595 22.75 -11.90 28.46
C ILE A 595 24.29 -11.91 28.53
N ALA A 596 24.90 -13.06 28.83
CA ALA A 596 26.36 -13.21 28.80
C ALA A 596 26.93 -13.00 27.39
N TYR A 597 26.24 -13.47 26.34
CA TYR A 597 26.61 -13.17 24.95
C TYR A 597 26.43 -11.68 24.60
N THR A 598 25.38 -11.00 25.07
CA THR A 598 25.24 -9.55 24.88
C THR A 598 26.36 -8.77 25.58
N ASN A 599 26.70 -9.12 26.82
CA ASN A 599 27.79 -8.48 27.56
C ASN A 599 29.17 -8.74 26.92
N LEU A 600 29.40 -9.94 26.40
CA LEU A 600 30.59 -10.26 25.60
C LEU A 600 30.64 -9.44 24.30
N GLY A 601 29.51 -9.26 23.62
CA GLY A 601 29.38 -8.38 22.45
C GLY A 601 29.70 -6.92 22.77
N ASN A 602 29.21 -6.41 23.91
CA ASN A 602 29.51 -5.06 24.40
C ASN A 602 31.01 -4.86 24.62
N LEU A 603 31.71 -5.85 25.17
CA LEU A 603 33.16 -5.81 25.38
C LEU A 603 33.94 -5.82 24.06
N TYR A 604 33.55 -6.65 23.09
CA TYR A 604 34.15 -6.59 21.75
C TYR A 604 33.91 -5.26 21.05
N ALA A 605 32.71 -4.68 21.20
CA ALA A 605 32.39 -3.36 20.64
C ALA A 605 33.25 -2.25 21.28
N LYS A 606 33.52 -2.30 22.60
CA LYS A 606 34.47 -1.39 23.27
C LYS A 606 35.90 -1.53 22.73
N GLN A 607 36.33 -2.75 22.40
CA GLN A 607 37.63 -3.01 21.76
C GLN A 607 37.64 -2.81 20.23
N GLN A 608 36.56 -2.28 19.64
CA GLN A 608 36.39 -2.12 18.18
C GLN A 608 36.52 -3.44 17.38
N GLN A 609 36.37 -4.60 18.02
CA GLN A 609 36.39 -5.92 17.39
C GLN A 609 35.02 -6.24 16.78
N TRP A 610 34.61 -5.42 15.80
CA TRP A 610 33.24 -5.40 15.26
C TRP A 610 32.73 -6.76 14.78
N LYS A 611 33.58 -7.57 14.12
CA LYS A 611 33.24 -8.92 13.66
C LYS A 611 32.80 -9.83 14.81
N TRP A 612 33.52 -9.81 15.93
CA TRP A 612 33.21 -10.62 17.11
C TRP A 612 32.02 -10.07 17.90
N ALA A 613 31.85 -8.74 17.94
CA ALA A 613 30.65 -8.11 18.52
C ALA A 613 29.38 -8.54 17.78
N VAL A 614 29.36 -8.46 16.45
CA VAL A 614 28.21 -8.89 15.61
C VAL A 614 27.89 -10.37 15.83
N LEU A 615 28.89 -11.25 15.86
CA LEU A 615 28.69 -12.68 16.12
C LEU A 615 28.10 -12.94 17.52
N ALA A 616 28.61 -12.25 18.54
CA ALA A 616 28.12 -12.39 19.91
C ALA A 616 26.67 -11.89 20.05
N TYR A 617 26.31 -10.73 19.49
CA TYR A 617 24.93 -10.26 19.51
C TYR A 617 23.98 -11.13 18.70
N LYS A 618 24.37 -11.59 17.50
CA LYS A 618 23.55 -12.54 16.73
C LYS A 618 23.31 -13.84 17.49
N LYS A 619 24.30 -14.34 18.23
CA LYS A 619 24.13 -15.52 19.09
C LYS A 619 23.23 -15.23 20.30
N ALA A 620 23.33 -14.04 20.92
CA ALA A 620 22.40 -13.62 21.97
C ALA A 620 20.94 -13.55 21.48
N ILE A 621 20.72 -12.97 20.29
CA ILE A 621 19.40 -12.87 19.64
C ILE A 621 18.85 -14.27 19.31
N ALA A 622 19.69 -15.16 18.76
CA ALA A 622 19.28 -16.54 18.46
C ALA A 622 18.95 -17.38 19.71
N LEU A 623 19.46 -17.00 20.89
CA LEU A 623 19.14 -17.64 22.17
C LEU A 623 17.93 -16.99 22.87
N ASN A 624 17.70 -15.70 22.68
CA ASN A 624 16.52 -14.98 23.17
C ASN A 624 16.09 -13.89 22.17
N PRO A 625 15.12 -14.18 21.29
CA PRO A 625 14.61 -13.23 20.30
C PRO A 625 13.96 -11.98 20.90
N ASN A 626 13.50 -12.02 22.17
CA ASN A 626 12.84 -10.90 22.82
C ASN A 626 13.83 -9.93 23.50
N LEU A 627 15.14 -10.15 23.37
CA LEU A 627 16.17 -9.36 24.02
C LEU A 627 16.46 -8.05 23.26
N ALA A 628 15.54 -7.07 23.36
CA ALA A 628 15.62 -5.75 22.73
C ALA A 628 16.98 -5.03 22.86
N VAL A 629 17.71 -5.22 23.97
CA VAL A 629 19.06 -4.66 24.17
C VAL A 629 20.07 -5.22 23.17
N ALA A 630 20.01 -6.51 22.85
CA ALA A 630 20.92 -7.13 21.88
C ALA A 630 20.68 -6.61 20.45
N TYR A 631 19.41 -6.38 20.08
CA TYR A 631 19.03 -5.76 18.81
C TYR A 631 19.57 -4.33 18.67
N ARG A 632 19.34 -3.47 19.68
CA ARG A 632 19.84 -2.09 19.68
C ARG A 632 21.37 -2.01 19.65
N ASN A 633 22.07 -2.85 20.41
CA ASN A 633 23.52 -2.85 20.46
C ASN A 633 24.14 -3.42 19.16
N LEU A 634 23.47 -4.38 18.52
CA LEU A 634 23.84 -4.87 17.19
C LEU A 634 23.65 -3.78 16.13
N ALA A 635 22.50 -3.10 16.12
CA ALA A 635 22.24 -1.98 15.21
C ALA A 635 23.28 -0.87 15.35
N GLN A 636 23.64 -0.49 16.59
CA GLN A 636 24.69 0.50 16.85
C GLN A 636 26.06 0.09 16.29
N VAL A 637 26.44 -1.19 16.40
CA VAL A 637 27.67 -1.70 15.80
C VAL A 637 27.58 -1.76 14.27
N LEU A 638 26.44 -2.19 13.71
CA LEU A 638 26.24 -2.24 12.27
C LEU A 638 26.35 -0.85 11.62
N ASN A 639 25.72 0.17 12.24
CA ASN A 639 25.86 1.56 11.84
C ASN A 639 27.32 2.03 11.85
N ARG A 640 28.07 1.75 12.93
CA ARG A 640 29.51 2.06 13.02
C ARG A 640 30.38 1.31 11.99
N THR A 641 29.93 0.17 11.47
CA THR A 641 30.58 -0.55 10.37
C THR A 641 30.11 -0.14 8.97
N GLY A 642 29.38 0.97 8.84
CA GLY A 642 28.84 1.46 7.56
C GLY A 642 27.64 0.68 7.02
N LYS A 643 27.12 -0.30 7.76
CA LYS A 643 25.99 -1.17 7.35
C LYS A 643 24.66 -0.60 7.82
N GLN A 644 24.39 0.64 7.41
CA GLN A 644 23.26 1.44 7.89
C GLN A 644 21.89 0.82 7.56
N ASP A 645 21.71 0.32 6.34
CA ASP A 645 20.45 -0.32 5.90
C ASP A 645 20.03 -1.47 6.83
N ILE A 646 20.99 -2.33 7.16
CA ILE A 646 20.79 -3.45 8.07
C ILE A 646 20.59 -2.94 9.51
N ALA A 647 21.30 -1.89 9.94
CA ALA A 647 21.15 -1.31 11.27
C ALA A 647 19.74 -0.78 11.54
N ILE A 648 19.11 -0.16 10.54
CA ILE A 648 17.73 0.37 10.62
C ILE A 648 16.72 -0.75 10.95
N GLU A 649 16.86 -1.93 10.32
CA GLU A 649 16.00 -3.08 10.62
C GLU A 649 16.17 -3.57 12.07
N TYR A 650 17.42 -3.71 12.55
CA TYR A 650 17.66 -4.14 13.93
C TYR A 650 17.25 -3.08 14.96
N TRP A 651 17.29 -1.78 14.63
CA TRP A 651 16.71 -0.73 15.47
C TRP A 651 15.18 -0.83 15.53
N TYR A 652 14.51 -0.96 14.37
CA TYR A 652 13.05 -1.12 14.32
C TYR A 652 12.56 -2.35 15.11
N GLN A 653 13.26 -3.49 14.98
CA GLN A 653 12.98 -4.70 15.76
C GLN A 653 13.23 -4.48 17.26
N GLY A 654 14.38 -3.91 17.63
CA GLY A 654 14.70 -3.61 19.02
C GLY A 654 13.74 -2.62 19.70
N PHE A 655 13.19 -1.68 18.94
CA PHE A 655 12.16 -0.74 19.40
C PHE A 655 10.77 -1.38 19.49
N SER A 656 10.40 -2.21 18.51
CA SER A 656 9.11 -2.91 18.51
C SER A 656 8.99 -3.97 19.62
N LEU A 657 10.10 -4.54 20.08
CA LEU A 657 10.14 -5.48 21.22
C LEU A 657 9.97 -4.80 22.60
N LYS A 658 10.24 -3.49 22.72
CA LYS A 658 9.98 -2.70 23.93
C LYS A 658 9.55 -1.26 23.58
N PRO A 659 8.31 -1.06 23.08
CA PRO A 659 7.87 0.26 22.59
C PRO A 659 7.93 1.35 23.67
N GLU A 660 7.53 1.02 24.89
CA GLU A 660 7.49 1.93 26.06
C GLU A 660 8.86 2.49 26.47
N ALA A 661 9.95 1.84 26.06
CA ALA A 661 11.32 2.26 26.41
C ALA A 661 11.95 3.21 25.38
N VAL A 662 11.23 3.56 24.32
CA VAL A 662 11.71 4.37 23.18
C VAL A 662 11.14 5.78 23.28
N LYS A 663 11.99 6.79 23.15
CA LYS A 663 11.55 8.19 23.25
C LYS A 663 10.96 8.69 21.93
N PRO A 664 10.02 9.67 21.93
CA PRO A 664 9.46 10.25 20.70
C PRO A 664 10.54 10.68 19.69
N LYS A 665 11.63 11.29 20.18
CA LYS A 665 12.78 11.71 19.38
C LYS A 665 13.53 10.55 18.70
N GLU A 666 13.55 9.36 19.30
CA GLU A 666 14.18 8.17 18.70
C GLU A 666 13.29 7.59 17.59
N HIS A 667 11.97 7.66 17.74
CA HIS A 667 11.02 7.36 16.66
C HIS A 667 11.10 8.36 15.51
N LEU A 668 11.22 9.66 15.79
CA LEU A 668 11.42 10.67 14.76
C LEU A 668 12.73 10.45 13.99
N ALA A 669 13.86 10.24 14.70
CA ALA A 669 15.14 9.96 14.06
C ALA A 669 15.11 8.68 13.19
N LEU A 670 14.42 7.63 13.64
CA LEU A 670 14.23 6.41 12.84
C LEU A 670 13.33 6.67 11.60
N GLY A 671 12.28 7.47 11.75
CA GLY A 671 11.43 7.91 10.63
C GLY A 671 12.23 8.66 9.58
N SER A 672 13.11 9.58 9.98
CA SER A 672 13.98 10.33 9.07
C SER A 672 15.01 9.42 8.38
N LEU A 673 15.54 8.41 9.07
CA LEU A 673 16.39 7.39 8.45
C LEU A 673 15.64 6.56 7.39
N PHE A 674 14.37 6.22 7.62
CA PHE A 674 13.53 5.57 6.60
C PHE A 674 13.20 6.50 5.42
N LEU A 675 12.91 7.78 5.70
CA LEU A 675 12.62 8.80 4.69
C LEU A 675 13.82 9.03 3.75
N HIS A 676 15.03 9.22 4.30
CA HIS A 676 16.26 9.33 3.51
C HIS A 676 16.57 8.08 2.66
N ARG A 677 15.98 6.93 2.97
CA ARG A 677 16.11 5.67 2.20
C ARG A 677 14.89 5.40 1.29
N GLY A 678 13.99 6.37 1.11
CA GLY A 678 12.80 6.26 0.27
C GLY A 678 11.70 5.33 0.81
N ARG A 679 11.83 4.83 2.05
CA ARG A 679 10.84 3.95 2.69
C ARG A 679 9.72 4.76 3.34
N LEU A 680 8.93 5.43 2.51
CA LEU A 680 7.89 6.38 2.93
C LEU A 680 6.88 5.77 3.91
N VAL A 681 6.43 4.53 3.70
CA VAL A 681 5.45 3.87 4.58
C VAL A 681 6.02 3.63 5.99
N ASP A 682 7.25 3.14 6.10
CA ASP A 682 7.90 2.91 7.39
C ASP A 682 8.23 4.24 8.11
N ALA A 683 8.58 5.28 7.36
CA ALA A 683 8.74 6.63 7.87
C ALA A 683 7.43 7.17 8.46
N ALA A 684 6.31 7.04 7.74
CA ALA A 684 4.99 7.43 8.23
C ALA A 684 4.61 6.69 9.52
N ILE A 685 4.86 5.38 9.61
CA ILE A 685 4.61 4.60 10.84
C ILE A 685 5.47 5.12 12.01
N CYS A 686 6.73 5.45 11.78
CA CYS A 686 7.62 5.99 12.81
C CYS A 686 7.19 7.38 13.28
N TYR A 687 6.79 8.28 12.36
CA TYR A 687 6.28 9.60 12.73
C TYR A 687 4.91 9.53 13.41
N ARG A 688 3.97 8.70 12.94
CA ARG A 688 2.69 8.46 13.64
C ARG A 688 2.91 7.88 15.05
N ARG A 689 3.93 7.05 15.28
CA ARG A 689 4.33 6.61 16.63
C ARG A 689 4.94 7.73 17.46
N ALA A 690 5.79 8.59 16.90
CA ALA A 690 6.32 9.76 17.62
C ALA A 690 5.19 10.70 18.10
N ILE A 691 4.20 10.97 17.23
CA ILE A 691 2.98 11.74 17.54
C ILE A 691 2.12 11.04 18.60
N TRP A 692 2.01 9.70 18.57
CA TRP A 692 1.24 8.96 19.57
C TRP A 692 1.80 9.12 20.99
N PHE A 693 3.13 9.14 21.14
CA PHE A 693 3.79 9.38 22.43
C PHE A 693 3.83 10.87 22.84
N ASP A 694 3.95 11.78 21.87
CA ASP A 694 3.88 13.23 22.10
C ASP A 694 3.02 13.91 21.01
N PRO A 695 1.71 14.10 21.27
CA PRO A 695 0.79 14.75 20.32
C PRO A 695 1.13 16.20 19.99
N ASN A 696 2.00 16.84 20.78
CA ASN A 696 2.45 18.21 20.55
C ASN A 696 3.83 18.25 19.87
N TYR A 697 4.30 17.15 19.27
CA TYR A 697 5.59 17.13 18.59
C TYR A 697 5.48 17.69 17.15
N ALA A 698 5.53 19.03 17.03
CA ALA A 698 5.38 19.76 15.75
C ALA A 698 6.28 19.23 14.61
N GLU A 699 7.53 18.86 14.92
CA GLU A 699 8.48 18.30 13.95
C GLU A 699 8.00 16.94 13.39
N ALA A 700 7.36 16.11 14.22
CA ALA A 700 6.79 14.83 13.78
C ALA A 700 5.56 15.04 12.87
N HIS A 701 4.73 16.05 13.17
CA HIS A 701 3.61 16.44 12.30
C HIS A 701 4.09 17.01 10.96
N HIS A 702 5.12 17.87 10.95
CA HIS A 702 5.73 18.37 9.72
C HIS A 702 6.31 17.25 8.86
N ASN A 703 7.15 16.38 9.44
CA ASN A 703 7.79 15.29 8.72
C ASN A 703 6.78 14.23 8.23
N LEU A 704 5.69 14.00 8.96
CA LEU A 704 4.59 13.17 8.47
C LEU A 704 3.86 13.84 7.30
N GLY A 705 3.63 15.14 7.35
CA GLY A 705 3.09 15.92 6.22
C GLY A 705 3.95 15.79 4.95
N GLU A 706 5.28 15.90 5.08
CA GLU A 706 6.23 15.70 3.95
C GLU A 706 6.13 14.29 3.37
N VAL A 707 6.04 13.25 4.21
CA VAL A 707 5.87 11.87 3.76
C VAL A 707 4.53 11.65 3.04
N LEU A 708 3.44 12.19 3.57
CA LEU A 708 2.10 12.07 2.98
C LEU A 708 2.01 12.85 1.65
N ALA A 709 2.63 14.03 1.57
CA ALA A 709 2.78 14.78 0.33
C ALA A 709 3.59 13.99 -0.72
N ALA A 710 4.70 13.36 -0.32
CA ALA A 710 5.48 12.47 -1.20
C ALA A 710 4.72 11.19 -1.63
N GLN A 711 3.69 10.79 -0.89
CA GLN A 711 2.75 9.71 -1.24
C GLN A 711 1.55 10.19 -2.08
N GLY A 712 1.40 11.50 -2.33
CA GLY A 712 0.27 12.09 -3.04
C GLY A 712 -1.00 12.25 -2.19
N GLN A 713 -0.92 12.05 -0.87
CA GLN A 713 -2.03 12.20 0.08
C GLN A 713 -2.12 13.65 0.57
N TRP A 714 -2.40 14.57 -0.36
CA TRP A 714 -2.31 16.02 -0.13
C TRP A 714 -3.22 16.54 0.99
N ASP A 715 -4.44 16.02 1.14
CA ASP A 715 -5.38 16.47 2.18
C ASP A 715 -4.93 16.07 3.59
N GLU A 716 -4.44 14.84 3.79
CA GLU A 716 -3.84 14.43 5.07
C GLU A 716 -2.55 15.22 5.35
N ALA A 717 -1.73 15.48 4.32
CA ALA A 717 -0.52 16.29 4.46
C ALA A 717 -0.84 17.72 4.93
N ILE A 718 -1.84 18.37 4.32
CA ILE A 718 -2.33 19.70 4.71
C ILE A 718 -2.83 19.71 6.16
N ALA A 719 -3.61 18.70 6.57
CA ALA A 719 -4.08 18.58 7.94
C ALA A 719 -2.91 18.47 8.94
N HIS A 720 -1.90 17.65 8.63
CA HIS A 720 -0.72 17.50 9.49
C HIS A 720 0.17 18.75 9.51
N TYR A 721 0.35 19.47 8.39
CA TYR A 721 1.04 20.76 8.37
C TYR A 721 0.29 21.83 9.17
N GLN A 722 -1.04 21.88 9.08
CA GLN A 722 -1.85 22.81 9.87
C GLN A 722 -1.74 22.51 11.38
N GLN A 723 -1.71 21.23 11.78
CA GLN A 723 -1.44 20.85 13.17
C GLN A 723 -0.02 21.26 13.62
N ALA A 724 1.01 21.04 12.79
CA ALA A 724 2.37 21.50 13.08
C ALA A 724 2.45 23.03 13.28
N LEU A 725 1.69 23.81 12.48
CA LEU A 725 1.60 25.28 12.61
C LEU A 725 0.75 25.74 13.80
N GLN A 726 -0.28 24.99 14.21
CA GLN A 726 -1.02 25.28 15.45
C GLN A 726 -0.11 25.12 16.68
N ILE A 727 0.78 24.12 16.67
CA ILE A 727 1.74 23.86 17.75
C ILE A 727 2.92 24.86 17.68
N ASN A 728 3.47 25.11 16.50
CA ASN A 728 4.57 26.06 16.28
C ASN A 728 4.25 27.06 15.15
N PRO A 729 3.60 28.20 15.46
CA PRO A 729 3.27 29.24 14.48
C PRO A 729 4.47 29.98 13.87
N LYS A 730 5.72 29.63 14.25
CA LYS A 730 6.95 30.24 13.73
C LYS A 730 7.76 29.30 12.83
N ALA A 731 7.22 28.15 12.46
CA ALA A 731 7.86 27.20 11.53
C ALA A 731 7.68 27.65 10.06
N PHE A 732 8.56 28.54 9.58
CA PHE A 732 8.49 29.05 8.20
C PHE A 732 8.63 27.95 7.14
N GLU A 733 9.35 26.87 7.46
CA GLU A 733 9.49 25.67 6.64
C GLU A 733 8.12 25.00 6.44
N THR A 734 7.30 24.95 7.49
CA THR A 734 5.96 24.35 7.41
C THR A 734 5.00 25.22 6.63
N TYR A 735 5.07 26.55 6.74
CA TYR A 735 4.31 27.45 5.86
C TYR A 735 4.71 27.30 4.38
N ASN A 736 6.01 27.12 4.09
CA ASN A 736 6.49 26.88 2.74
C ASN A 736 6.02 25.51 2.19
N SER A 737 6.08 24.43 2.98
CA SER A 737 5.59 23.11 2.57
C SER A 737 4.07 23.04 2.44
N LEU A 738 3.32 23.73 3.32
CA LEU A 738 1.87 23.90 3.19
C LEU A 738 1.51 24.70 1.92
N GLY A 739 2.26 25.76 1.62
CA GLY A 739 2.13 26.51 0.38
C GLY A 739 2.33 25.63 -0.87
N LYS A 740 3.35 24.75 -0.87
CA LYS A 740 3.55 23.76 -1.95
C LYS A 740 2.37 22.81 -2.10
N ALA A 741 1.82 22.29 -1.00
CA ALA A 741 0.66 21.40 -1.03
C ALA A 741 -0.58 22.12 -1.61
N PHE A 742 -0.81 23.38 -1.25
CA PHE A 742 -1.90 24.18 -1.85
C PHE A 742 -1.67 24.54 -3.32
N VAL A 743 -0.42 24.69 -3.78
CA VAL A 743 -0.11 24.86 -5.23
C VAL A 743 -0.56 23.63 -6.01
N VAL A 744 -0.28 22.42 -5.51
CA VAL A 744 -0.70 21.16 -6.17
C VAL A 744 -2.24 21.04 -6.20
N GLN A 745 -2.94 21.53 -5.18
CA GLN A 745 -4.41 21.57 -5.15
C GLN A 745 -5.04 22.75 -5.94
N GLY A 746 -4.25 23.68 -6.49
CA GLY A 746 -4.76 24.87 -7.19
C GLY A 746 -5.44 25.91 -6.29
N ARG A 747 -5.14 25.90 -4.97
CA ARG A 747 -5.78 26.74 -3.94
C ARG A 747 -5.06 28.08 -3.76
N TRP A 748 -5.09 28.91 -4.80
CA TRP A 748 -4.21 30.09 -4.93
C TRP A 748 -4.34 31.14 -3.84
N GLN A 749 -5.51 31.33 -3.23
CA GLN A 749 -5.68 32.31 -2.15
C GLN A 749 -4.90 31.86 -0.90
N GLU A 750 -4.97 30.57 -0.58
CA GLU A 750 -4.25 29.94 0.51
C GLU A 750 -2.75 29.83 0.23
N VAL A 751 -2.35 29.59 -1.03
CA VAL A 751 -0.93 29.65 -1.47
C VAL A 751 -0.32 31.01 -1.16
N LEU A 752 -0.97 32.10 -1.60
CA LEU A 752 -0.47 33.45 -1.37
C LEU A 752 -0.39 33.75 0.13
N SER A 753 -1.42 33.39 0.90
CA SER A 753 -1.42 33.54 2.36
C SER A 753 -0.27 32.79 3.02
N CYS A 754 -0.03 31.52 2.66
CA CYS A 754 1.04 30.71 3.26
C CYS A 754 2.44 31.25 2.94
N TYR A 755 2.71 31.65 1.69
CA TYR A 755 4.02 32.22 1.35
C TYR A 755 4.22 33.63 1.91
N HIS A 756 3.15 34.44 2.06
CA HIS A 756 3.23 35.69 2.81
C HIS A 756 3.60 35.44 4.28
N GLN A 757 2.93 34.50 4.97
CA GLN A 757 3.27 34.14 6.35
C GLN A 757 4.70 33.58 6.49
N ALA A 758 5.16 32.76 5.53
CA ALA A 758 6.54 32.28 5.51
C ALA A 758 7.58 33.43 5.41
N LEU A 759 7.28 34.47 4.64
CA LEU A 759 8.14 35.65 4.47
C LEU A 759 8.00 36.66 5.62
N GLU A 760 6.85 36.77 6.28
CA GLU A 760 6.70 37.57 7.51
C GLU A 760 7.53 36.96 8.66
N VAL A 761 7.55 35.63 8.77
CA VAL A 761 8.36 34.91 9.77
C VAL A 761 9.85 34.89 9.39
N ASN A 762 10.19 34.74 8.11
CA ASN A 762 11.57 34.79 7.61
C ASN A 762 11.69 35.59 6.31
N PRO A 763 11.94 36.92 6.39
CA PRO A 763 12.06 37.79 5.21
C PRO A 763 13.22 37.47 4.25
N ARG A 764 14.15 36.58 4.62
CA ARG A 764 15.30 36.16 3.80
C ARG A 764 15.09 34.83 3.08
N LEU A 765 13.89 34.24 3.18
CA LEU A 765 13.57 32.95 2.58
C LEU A 765 13.38 33.06 1.05
N LEU A 766 14.50 33.09 0.32
CA LEU A 766 14.58 33.15 -1.14
C LEU A 766 13.64 32.16 -1.85
N MET A 767 13.51 30.93 -1.34
CA MET A 767 12.59 29.93 -1.91
C MET A 767 11.12 30.35 -1.79
N ALA A 768 10.68 30.92 -0.66
CA ALA A 768 9.30 31.37 -0.51
C ALA A 768 9.03 32.64 -1.33
N LEU A 769 10.03 33.50 -1.51
CA LEU A 769 9.94 34.63 -2.43
C LEU A 769 9.79 34.16 -3.89
N GLN A 770 10.60 33.19 -4.32
CA GLN A 770 10.50 32.56 -5.64
C GLN A 770 9.14 31.88 -5.84
N ASN A 771 8.69 31.07 -4.87
CA ASN A 771 7.41 30.38 -4.93
C ASN A 771 6.21 31.36 -4.91
N LEU A 772 6.30 32.45 -4.15
CA LEU A 772 5.31 33.54 -4.15
C LEU A 772 5.28 34.25 -5.50
N THR A 773 6.45 34.59 -6.06
CA THR A 773 6.54 35.19 -7.41
C THR A 773 5.96 34.26 -8.46
N GLN A 774 6.26 32.97 -8.41
CA GLN A 774 5.71 31.96 -9.33
C GLN A 774 4.19 31.81 -9.18
N ALA A 775 3.66 31.82 -7.94
CA ALA A 775 2.22 31.79 -7.69
C ALA A 775 1.50 33.06 -8.18
N LEU A 776 2.10 34.24 -8.01
CA LEU A 776 1.58 35.51 -8.52
C LEU A 776 1.61 35.57 -10.07
N ILE A 777 2.63 34.97 -10.71
CA ILE A 777 2.72 34.84 -12.16
C ILE A 777 1.68 33.84 -12.69
N HIS A 778 1.42 32.72 -12.02
CA HIS A 778 0.36 31.79 -12.43
C HIS A 778 -1.05 32.36 -12.24
N ASN A 779 -1.29 33.15 -11.19
CA ASN A 779 -2.61 33.72 -10.88
C ASN A 779 -2.93 35.02 -11.64
N HIS A 780 -2.40 35.18 -12.87
CA HIS A 780 -2.44 36.45 -13.63
C HIS A 780 -3.84 36.90 -14.11
N GLN A 781 -4.90 36.18 -13.73
CA GLN A 781 -6.30 36.55 -14.01
C GLN A 781 -7.00 37.22 -12.81
N ALA A 782 -6.38 37.25 -11.63
CA ALA A 782 -6.92 37.90 -10.44
C ALA A 782 -6.46 39.36 -10.24
N LEU A 783 -5.63 39.89 -11.16
CA LEU A 783 -5.08 41.25 -11.08
C LEU A 783 -5.83 42.23 -11.99
N GLN A 784 -7.03 42.65 -11.55
CA GLN A 784 -7.59 43.94 -11.96
C GLN A 784 -7.47 44.94 -10.81
N GLU A 785 -6.72 46.01 -11.09
CA GLU A 785 -6.65 47.30 -10.41
C GLU A 785 -6.29 47.37 -8.91
N SER A 786 -5.08 47.89 -8.68
CA SER A 786 -4.87 48.99 -7.73
C SER A 786 -5.24 48.77 -6.24
N GLN A 787 -4.38 48.04 -5.51
CA GLN A 787 -3.85 48.49 -4.19
C GLN A 787 -2.74 47.61 -3.60
N THR A 788 -2.63 46.33 -3.98
CA THR A 788 -1.75 45.34 -3.33
C THR A 788 -0.37 45.12 -3.97
N LEU A 789 -0.11 45.69 -5.17
CA LEU A 789 1.23 45.60 -5.79
C LEU A 789 2.27 46.46 -5.04
N ASN A 790 1.84 47.56 -4.43
CA ASN A 790 2.73 48.54 -3.79
C ASN A 790 3.45 47.97 -2.55
N PRO A 791 2.80 47.26 -1.61
CA PRO A 791 3.49 46.63 -0.48
C PRO A 791 4.52 45.58 -0.92
N ILE A 792 4.24 44.77 -1.95
CA ILE A 792 5.15 43.74 -2.44
C ILE A 792 6.36 44.37 -3.15
N LEU A 793 6.14 45.40 -3.96
CA LEU A 793 7.22 46.18 -4.57
C LEU A 793 8.02 46.99 -3.52
N GLN A 794 7.38 47.49 -2.46
CA GLN A 794 8.07 48.15 -1.33
C GLN A 794 8.87 47.17 -0.49
N MET A 795 8.41 45.93 -0.33
CA MET A 795 9.14 44.86 0.38
C MET A 795 10.37 44.43 -0.44
N LEU A 796 10.21 44.21 -1.74
CA LEU A 796 11.32 43.98 -2.68
C LEU A 796 12.31 45.16 -2.69
N ALA A 797 11.82 46.39 -2.80
CA ALA A 797 12.65 47.60 -2.75
C ALA A 797 13.38 47.74 -1.40
N GLY A 798 12.70 47.48 -0.28
CA GLY A 798 13.27 47.54 1.07
C GLY A 798 14.35 46.49 1.33
N THR A 799 14.24 45.31 0.72
CA THR A 799 15.28 44.26 0.81
C THR A 799 16.51 44.55 -0.06
N PHE A 800 16.37 45.29 -1.16
CA PHE A 800 17.46 45.56 -2.12
C PHE A 800 18.04 46.99 -2.06
N LEU A 801 17.42 47.93 -1.37
CA LEU A 801 17.86 49.34 -1.29
C LEU A 801 18.17 49.79 0.15
N SER A 802 19.32 49.35 0.68
CA SER A 802 19.99 50.03 1.78
C SER A 802 21.52 49.96 1.62
N GLY A 803 22.10 50.76 0.69
CA GLY A 803 23.55 50.70 0.44
C GLY A 803 24.16 51.50 -0.72
N GLN A 804 23.77 52.77 -0.94
CA GLN A 804 24.54 53.84 -1.64
C GLN A 804 25.02 53.68 -3.13
N VAL A 805 24.48 54.58 -3.98
CA VAL A 805 25.13 55.37 -5.08
C VAL A 805 25.84 54.61 -6.24
N GLY A 806 25.63 54.88 -7.54
CA GLY A 806 24.74 55.83 -8.23
C GLY A 806 25.06 55.97 -9.74
N MET A 807 24.12 56.57 -10.51
CA MET A 807 24.13 56.87 -11.98
C MET A 807 23.87 55.73 -12.99
N TYR A 808 22.82 55.96 -13.79
CA TYR A 808 22.40 55.28 -15.04
C TYR A 808 22.91 56.09 -16.27
N PRO A 809 23.09 55.52 -17.49
CA PRO A 809 21.96 55.05 -18.32
C PRO A 809 22.20 53.86 -19.28
N SER A 810 21.08 53.48 -19.93
CA SER A 810 20.86 52.60 -21.10
C SER A 810 21.06 51.08 -20.96
N VAL A 811 19.98 50.35 -21.30
CA VAL A 811 19.90 48.88 -21.38
C VAL A 811 20.04 48.43 -22.84
N PRO A 812 20.93 47.47 -23.11
CA PRO A 812 20.56 46.27 -23.88
C PRO A 812 21.09 45.01 -23.17
N ARG A 813 20.27 44.08 -22.69
CA ARG A 813 19.40 43.15 -23.46
C ARG A 813 20.15 42.09 -24.29
N ARG A 814 21.23 41.51 -23.75
CA ARG A 814 21.68 40.11 -23.95
C ARG A 814 22.82 39.78 -22.98
N GLU A 815 22.87 38.52 -22.55
CA GLU A 815 23.98 37.85 -21.81
C GLU A 815 24.26 38.25 -20.35
N LEU A 816 24.61 37.21 -19.57
CA LEU A 816 25.04 37.06 -18.16
C LEU A 816 24.14 36.02 -17.48
N GLN A 817 24.28 34.72 -17.75
CA GLN A 817 25.41 33.83 -17.42
C GLN A 817 25.78 33.86 -15.93
N ASN A 818 25.40 32.75 -15.27
CA ASN A 818 25.93 32.04 -14.10
C ASN A 818 26.84 32.69 -13.05
N SER A 819 26.79 32.02 -11.88
CA SER A 819 27.66 32.10 -10.71
C SER A 819 27.44 33.28 -9.76
N ASP A 820 27.54 33.11 -8.44
CA ASP A 820 27.24 31.96 -7.56
C ASP A 820 27.37 32.48 -6.12
N ILE A 821 26.49 32.08 -5.20
CA ILE A 821 26.80 32.06 -3.75
C ILE A 821 26.12 30.83 -3.14
N GLY A 822 26.92 29.89 -2.66
CA GLY A 822 26.47 28.75 -1.86
C GLY A 822 26.72 28.94 -0.36
N GLU A 823 26.22 27.96 0.41
CA GLU A 823 26.57 27.64 1.81
C GLU A 823 26.16 28.65 2.91
N THR A 824 25.79 28.25 4.14
CA THR A 824 25.56 26.93 4.80
C THR A 824 24.47 27.13 5.89
N TRP A 825 23.92 26.11 6.57
CA TRP A 825 24.34 25.51 7.87
C TRP A 825 23.12 24.69 8.39
N THR A 826 23.18 23.62 9.22
CA THR A 826 24.24 22.69 9.64
C THR A 826 23.64 21.57 10.54
N THR A 827 24.39 20.46 10.75
CA THR A 827 24.51 19.57 11.95
C THR A 827 24.16 18.08 11.74
N THR A 828 24.94 17.07 12.20
CA THR A 828 26.36 17.02 12.67
C THR A 828 26.86 15.58 12.59
N ALA A 829 28.08 15.32 12.11
CA ALA A 829 28.85 14.11 12.40
C ALA A 829 30.38 14.33 12.33
N VAL A 830 31.02 14.26 13.50
CA VAL A 830 32.47 14.22 13.81
C VAL A 830 33.13 13.02 13.07
N SER A 831 34.34 13.04 12.46
CA SER A 831 35.46 14.01 12.39
C SER A 831 36.60 13.56 11.43
N VAL A 832 37.56 14.47 11.17
CA VAL A 832 38.94 14.27 10.64
C VAL A 832 39.11 14.10 9.11
N SER A 833 39.10 15.23 8.41
CA SER A 833 40.33 15.85 7.86
C SER A 833 40.07 17.36 7.65
N GLU A 834 41.11 18.18 7.56
CA GLU A 834 40.97 19.55 7.04
C GLU A 834 40.58 19.44 5.57
N SER A 835 39.36 19.85 5.21
CA SER A 835 38.84 19.69 3.85
C SER A 835 39.39 20.80 2.94
N LEU A 836 40.18 20.42 1.94
CA LEU A 836 40.78 21.36 0.97
C LEU A 836 39.77 22.06 0.06
N THR A 837 38.47 21.81 0.22
CA THR A 837 37.38 22.62 -0.34
C THR A 837 37.40 24.08 0.14
N GLU A 838 37.97 24.35 1.32
CA GLU A 838 38.24 25.72 1.81
C GLU A 838 39.60 26.28 1.34
N SER A 839 40.36 25.52 0.53
CA SER A 839 41.66 25.98 0.02
C SER A 839 41.51 27.05 -1.04
N SER A 840 42.13 28.20 -0.78
CA SER A 840 42.36 29.30 -1.74
C SER A 840 42.86 28.81 -3.11
N GLN A 841 43.69 27.77 -3.13
CA GLN A 841 44.26 27.23 -4.37
C GLN A 841 43.23 26.42 -5.19
N TYR A 842 42.36 25.63 -4.56
CA TYR A 842 41.30 24.93 -5.28
C TYR A 842 40.25 25.91 -5.83
N GLN A 843 39.88 26.92 -5.04
CA GLN A 843 39.01 28.01 -5.52
C GLN A 843 39.64 28.79 -6.68
N GLN A 844 40.96 29.00 -6.67
CA GLN A 844 41.68 29.57 -7.80
C GLN A 844 41.61 28.68 -9.06
N ALA A 845 41.84 27.37 -8.92
CA ALA A 845 41.71 26.43 -10.04
C ALA A 845 40.30 26.41 -10.63
N GLN A 846 39.26 26.41 -9.79
CA GLN A 846 37.88 26.48 -10.23
C GLN A 846 37.58 27.80 -10.97
N LYS A 847 38.06 28.93 -10.45
CA LYS A 847 37.90 30.23 -11.10
C LYS A 847 38.59 30.29 -12.48
N LEU A 848 39.76 29.65 -12.64
CA LEU A 848 40.43 29.53 -13.94
C LEU A 848 39.61 28.69 -14.92
N PHE A 849 38.96 27.61 -14.47
CA PHE A 849 38.04 26.82 -15.28
C PHE A 849 36.83 27.64 -15.75
N GLU A 850 36.19 28.39 -14.84
CA GLU A 850 35.04 29.27 -15.13
C GLU A 850 35.40 30.42 -16.09
N GLN A 851 36.65 30.90 -16.03
CA GLN A 851 37.21 31.89 -16.97
C GLN A 851 37.61 31.29 -18.33
N GLY A 852 37.42 29.99 -18.55
CA GLY A 852 37.80 29.29 -19.78
C GLY A 852 39.31 29.06 -19.94
N GLN A 853 40.11 29.36 -18.91
CA GLN A 853 41.57 29.17 -18.90
C GLN A 853 41.93 27.73 -18.53
N TYR A 854 41.51 26.78 -19.38
CA TYR A 854 41.58 25.35 -19.08
C TYR A 854 43.02 24.83 -18.89
N HIS A 855 44.01 25.37 -19.60
CA HIS A 855 45.42 25.01 -19.42
C HIS A 855 45.95 25.44 -18.04
N ASP A 856 45.73 26.71 -17.65
CA ASP A 856 46.16 27.22 -16.34
C ASP A 856 45.41 26.50 -15.19
N CYS A 857 44.15 26.12 -15.40
CA CYS A 857 43.38 25.28 -14.49
C CYS A 857 43.99 23.88 -14.33
N ILE A 858 44.41 23.24 -15.43
CA ILE A 858 45.07 21.93 -15.43
C ILE A 858 46.38 22.00 -14.64
N ASP A 859 47.24 22.97 -14.94
CA ASP A 859 48.53 23.13 -14.28
C ASP A 859 48.34 23.35 -12.76
N ASN A 860 47.36 24.15 -12.36
CA ASN A 860 47.02 24.37 -10.94
C ASN A 860 46.49 23.08 -10.27
N CYS A 861 45.60 22.33 -10.95
CA CYS A 861 45.10 21.04 -10.47
C CYS A 861 46.21 19.99 -10.35
N GLU A 862 47.15 19.92 -11.29
CA GLU A 862 48.29 18.98 -11.24
C GLU A 862 49.24 19.33 -10.08
N GLN A 863 49.49 20.62 -9.79
CA GLN A 863 50.22 21.04 -8.58
C GLN A 863 49.48 20.69 -7.28
N LEU A 864 48.15 20.83 -7.25
CA LEU A 864 47.32 20.42 -6.10
C LEU A 864 47.36 18.90 -5.87
N LEU A 865 47.41 18.09 -6.92
CA LEU A 865 47.54 16.63 -6.80
C LEU A 865 48.94 16.18 -6.36
N ILE A 866 49.98 16.98 -6.58
CA ILE A 866 51.33 16.71 -6.03
C ILE A 866 51.34 16.89 -4.50
N SER A 867 50.64 17.90 -3.97
CA SER A 867 50.57 18.12 -2.52
C SER A 867 49.52 17.25 -1.82
N SER A 868 48.39 16.98 -2.48
CA SER A 868 47.19 16.37 -1.89
C SER A 868 46.57 15.27 -2.79
N PRO A 869 47.28 14.14 -3.01
CA PRO A 869 46.90 13.13 -4.01
C PRO A 869 45.63 12.30 -3.69
N GLN A 870 44.97 12.54 -2.55
CA GLN A 870 43.71 11.88 -2.18
C GLN A 870 42.48 12.76 -2.42
N GLU A 871 42.64 14.01 -2.87
CA GLU A 871 41.52 14.94 -3.06
C GLU A 871 40.75 14.69 -4.35
N VAL A 872 39.55 14.12 -4.18
CA VAL A 872 38.71 13.64 -5.29
C VAL A 872 38.13 14.80 -6.12
N ALA A 873 37.84 15.94 -5.47
CA ALA A 873 37.32 17.13 -6.15
C ALA A 873 38.27 17.66 -7.24
N VAL A 874 39.59 17.59 -6.99
CA VAL A 874 40.62 18.00 -7.96
C VAL A 874 40.62 17.09 -9.18
N TYR A 875 40.43 15.77 -9.00
CA TYR A 875 40.28 14.83 -10.12
C TYR A 875 39.01 15.09 -10.95
N TRP A 876 37.91 15.53 -10.33
CA TRP A 876 36.69 15.92 -11.05
C TRP A 876 36.90 17.21 -11.87
N LEU A 877 37.53 18.23 -11.29
CA LEU A 877 37.82 19.49 -11.98
C LEU A 877 38.84 19.31 -13.12
N LEU A 878 39.94 18.59 -12.87
CA LEU A 878 40.96 18.25 -13.85
C LEU A 878 40.36 17.46 -15.04
N GLY A 879 39.48 16.49 -14.75
CA GLY A 879 38.76 15.77 -15.80
C GLY A 879 37.85 16.67 -16.64
N LYS A 880 37.11 17.59 -16.01
CA LYS A 880 36.28 18.59 -16.72
C LYS A 880 37.12 19.49 -17.63
N ALA A 881 38.29 19.94 -17.18
CA ALA A 881 39.22 20.73 -17.98
C ALA A 881 39.77 19.94 -19.19
N TRP A 882 40.11 18.66 -19.03
CA TRP A 882 40.51 17.80 -20.16
C TRP A 882 39.37 17.55 -21.15
N VAL A 883 38.10 17.43 -20.70
CA VAL A 883 36.94 17.37 -21.61
C VAL A 883 36.78 18.68 -22.39
N ALA A 884 36.93 19.84 -21.74
CA ALA A 884 36.83 21.14 -22.40
C ALA A 884 37.92 21.36 -23.46
N LEU A 885 39.10 20.75 -23.30
CA LEU A 885 40.16 20.70 -24.31
C LEU A 885 40.02 19.54 -25.33
N GLY A 886 38.92 18.77 -25.29
CA GLY A 886 38.65 17.67 -26.21
C GLY A 886 39.49 16.40 -25.99
N ASN A 887 40.18 16.27 -24.85
CA ASN A 887 41.02 15.09 -24.55
C ASN A 887 40.28 14.06 -23.67
N GLY A 888 39.41 13.27 -24.31
CA GLY A 888 38.61 12.23 -23.66
C GLY A 888 39.43 11.16 -22.92
N GLU A 889 40.62 10.80 -23.41
CA GLU A 889 41.47 9.79 -22.75
C GLU A 889 42.01 10.27 -21.40
N LYS A 890 42.56 11.48 -21.34
CA LYS A 890 43.01 12.07 -20.07
C LYS A 890 41.84 12.31 -19.12
N ALA A 891 40.70 12.79 -19.61
CA ALA A 891 39.49 12.94 -18.81
C ALA A 891 39.03 11.62 -18.17
N LYS A 892 38.94 10.53 -18.96
CA LYS A 892 38.63 9.18 -18.46
C LYS A 892 39.65 8.72 -17.42
N HIS A 893 40.94 9.00 -17.62
CA HIS A 893 41.97 8.66 -16.62
C HIS A 893 41.73 9.38 -15.30
N CYS A 894 41.53 10.71 -15.32
CA CYS A 894 41.23 11.51 -14.12
C CYS A 894 39.99 10.99 -13.39
N TYR A 895 38.89 10.75 -14.11
CA TYR A 895 37.67 10.23 -13.52
C TYR A 895 37.83 8.81 -12.95
N GLN A 896 38.61 7.94 -13.60
CA GLN A 896 38.93 6.61 -13.06
C GLN A 896 39.76 6.68 -11.77
N GLN A 897 40.67 7.65 -11.60
CA GLN A 897 41.36 7.83 -10.32
C GLN A 897 40.41 8.34 -9.23
N GLY A 898 39.55 9.33 -9.55
CA GLY A 898 38.51 9.79 -8.62
C GLY A 898 37.57 8.66 -8.17
N ILE A 899 37.11 7.81 -9.09
CA ILE A 899 36.27 6.64 -8.77
C ILE A 899 37.02 5.59 -7.93
N LYS A 900 38.33 5.40 -8.09
CA LYS A 900 39.09 4.50 -7.20
C LYS A 900 39.14 5.01 -5.77
N LEU A 901 39.22 6.32 -5.59
CA LEU A 901 39.24 6.97 -4.27
C LEU A 901 37.85 6.98 -3.63
N GLN A 902 36.78 7.25 -4.40
CA GLN A 902 35.38 7.22 -3.94
C GLN A 902 34.48 6.40 -4.89
N PRO A 903 34.45 5.06 -4.76
CA PRO A 903 33.70 4.17 -5.67
C PRO A 903 32.17 4.28 -5.60
N GLN A 904 31.62 5.04 -4.64
CA GLN A 904 30.18 5.21 -4.40
C GLN A 904 29.68 6.61 -4.81
N GLN A 905 30.53 7.47 -5.38
CA GLN A 905 30.12 8.81 -5.80
C GLN A 905 29.58 8.78 -7.24
N ALA A 906 28.34 9.24 -7.43
CA ALA A 906 27.66 9.18 -8.73
C ALA A 906 28.30 10.06 -9.81
N GLU A 907 28.87 11.22 -9.44
CA GLU A 907 29.43 12.19 -10.41
C GLU A 907 30.50 11.57 -11.30
N GLY A 908 31.44 10.77 -10.75
CA GLY A 908 32.49 10.15 -11.56
C GLY A 908 31.95 9.26 -12.68
N TYR A 909 30.93 8.44 -12.39
CA TYR A 909 30.29 7.59 -13.39
C TYR A 909 29.48 8.40 -14.41
N LEU A 910 28.77 9.43 -13.97
CA LEU A 910 28.03 10.35 -14.83
C LEU A 910 28.98 11.05 -15.83
N ARG A 911 30.09 11.62 -15.35
CA ARG A 911 31.08 12.30 -16.20
C ARG A 911 31.81 11.33 -17.13
N MET A 912 32.09 10.10 -16.70
CA MET A 912 32.59 9.07 -17.62
C MET A 912 31.57 8.70 -18.71
N GLY A 913 30.28 8.67 -18.38
CA GLY A 913 29.20 8.47 -19.35
C GLY A 913 29.18 9.56 -20.43
N GLU A 914 29.32 10.84 -20.02
CA GLU A 914 29.36 11.99 -20.93
C GLU A 914 30.51 11.88 -21.95
N VAL A 915 31.70 11.47 -21.51
CA VAL A 915 32.84 11.25 -22.42
C VAL A 915 32.60 10.07 -23.36
N TYR A 916 32.00 8.97 -22.89
CA TYR A 916 31.67 7.85 -23.77
C TYR A 916 30.57 8.17 -24.79
N ILE A 917 29.63 9.09 -24.49
CA ILE A 917 28.71 9.65 -25.49
C ILE A 917 29.48 10.40 -26.57
N GLN A 918 30.42 11.29 -26.20
CA GLN A 918 31.23 12.05 -27.16
C GLN A 918 32.07 11.15 -28.07
N GLU A 919 32.51 9.99 -27.57
CA GLU A 919 33.23 8.95 -28.32
C GLU A 919 32.29 8.01 -29.13
N GLY A 920 30.97 8.19 -29.06
CA GLY A 920 29.98 7.34 -29.73
C GLY A 920 29.82 5.94 -29.14
N ASN A 921 30.40 5.67 -27.96
CA ASN A 921 30.32 4.36 -27.29
C ASN A 921 29.10 4.30 -26.35
N TRP A 922 27.91 4.31 -26.95
CA TRP A 922 26.62 4.31 -26.27
C TRP A 922 26.47 3.16 -25.25
N LYS A 923 27.03 1.97 -25.54
CA LYS A 923 26.93 0.81 -24.64
C LYS A 923 27.68 1.01 -23.33
N THR A 924 28.89 1.57 -23.35
CA THR A 924 29.63 1.86 -22.11
C THR A 924 29.09 3.10 -21.41
N ALA A 925 28.58 4.09 -22.16
CA ALA A 925 27.89 5.24 -21.58
C ALA A 925 26.67 4.82 -20.75
N ILE A 926 25.77 3.99 -21.32
CA ILE A 926 24.62 3.40 -20.63
C ILE A 926 25.05 2.68 -19.34
N ALA A 927 26.09 1.84 -19.40
CA ALA A 927 26.58 1.12 -18.23
C ALA A 927 27.15 2.06 -17.14
N CYS A 928 27.71 3.22 -17.52
CA CYS A 928 28.14 4.25 -16.58
C CYS A 928 26.95 4.98 -15.96
N TYR A 929 25.93 5.39 -16.74
CA TYR A 929 24.72 6.02 -16.20
C TYR A 929 23.91 5.09 -15.31
N GLN A 930 23.80 3.80 -15.64
CA GLN A 930 23.19 2.80 -14.78
C GLN A 930 23.91 2.69 -13.42
N LYS A 931 25.25 2.77 -13.40
CA LYS A 931 26.02 2.82 -12.14
C LYS A 931 25.83 4.14 -11.40
N ALA A 932 25.78 5.28 -12.09
CA ALA A 932 25.48 6.56 -11.46
C ALA A 932 24.11 6.54 -10.76
N ILE A 933 23.07 6.00 -11.42
CA ILE A 933 21.72 5.83 -10.87
C ILE A 933 21.70 4.93 -9.63
N GLN A 934 22.52 3.86 -9.59
CA GLN A 934 22.62 2.98 -8.40
C GLN A 934 23.10 3.71 -7.14
N PHE A 935 23.86 4.80 -7.29
CA PHE A 935 24.36 5.61 -6.17
C PHE A 935 23.50 6.85 -5.91
N GLN A 936 23.08 7.55 -6.96
CA GLN A 936 22.23 8.74 -6.87
C GLN A 936 21.31 8.86 -8.09
N PRO A 937 20.05 8.42 -8.00
CA PRO A 937 19.03 8.69 -9.01
C PRO A 937 18.82 10.19 -9.19
N SER A 938 18.81 10.67 -10.44
CA SER A 938 18.49 12.07 -10.77
C SER A 938 17.88 12.15 -12.17
N ALA A 939 16.96 13.10 -12.38
CA ALA A 939 16.26 13.23 -13.66
C ALA A 939 17.22 13.45 -14.84
N PHE A 940 18.28 14.23 -14.63
CA PHE A 940 19.34 14.41 -15.63
C PHE A 940 20.01 13.08 -16.02
N THR A 941 20.33 12.21 -15.07
CA THR A 941 20.97 10.91 -15.39
C THR A 941 20.02 9.98 -16.15
N TYR A 942 18.72 10.00 -15.83
CA TYR A 942 17.70 9.28 -16.58
C TYR A 942 17.48 9.85 -17.99
N GLN A 943 17.57 11.18 -18.18
CA GLN A 943 17.58 11.79 -19.52
C GLN A 943 18.80 11.34 -20.34
N GLN A 944 20.02 11.37 -19.79
CA GLN A 944 21.22 10.88 -20.49
C GLN A 944 21.12 9.39 -20.82
N LEU A 945 20.57 8.58 -19.90
CA LEU A 945 20.30 7.16 -20.13
C LEU A 945 19.25 6.95 -21.24
N SER A 946 18.20 7.78 -21.28
CA SER A 946 17.19 7.76 -22.35
C SER A 946 17.82 8.03 -23.71
N TYR A 947 18.61 9.11 -23.86
CA TYR A 947 19.31 9.40 -25.12
C TYR A 947 20.23 8.24 -25.55
N GLY A 948 20.91 7.59 -24.60
CA GLY A 948 21.70 6.39 -24.89
C GLY A 948 20.85 5.23 -25.45
N TRP A 949 19.68 4.97 -24.88
CA TRP A 949 18.76 3.94 -25.38
C TRP A 949 18.13 4.30 -26.73
N GLN A 950 17.78 5.57 -26.96
CA GLN A 950 17.31 6.06 -28.27
C GLN A 950 18.38 5.85 -29.35
N ALA A 951 19.64 6.17 -29.06
CA ALA A 951 20.77 5.99 -29.98
C ALA A 951 21.03 4.51 -30.34
N LEU A 952 20.67 3.57 -29.45
CA LEU A 952 20.71 2.12 -29.72
C LEU A 952 19.41 1.57 -30.33
N GLY A 953 18.39 2.41 -30.58
CA GLY A 953 17.10 2.01 -31.15
C GLY A 953 16.13 1.35 -30.16
N HIS A 954 16.49 1.27 -28.87
CA HIS A 954 15.63 0.72 -27.81
C HIS A 954 14.65 1.79 -27.30
N ARG A 955 13.65 2.10 -28.13
CA ARG A 955 12.62 3.12 -27.83
C ARG A 955 11.93 2.87 -26.49
N ASP A 956 11.59 1.63 -26.20
CA ASP A 956 10.85 1.30 -24.97
C ASP A 956 11.63 1.67 -23.70
N ASN A 957 12.91 1.27 -23.63
CA ASN A 957 13.80 1.61 -22.52
C ASN A 957 14.01 3.13 -22.40
N ALA A 958 14.00 3.85 -23.53
CA ALA A 958 14.19 5.30 -23.54
C ALA A 958 12.95 6.05 -23.00
N GLU A 959 11.75 5.62 -23.39
CA GLU A 959 10.48 6.16 -22.93
C GLU A 959 10.31 5.93 -21.43
N ASP A 960 10.59 4.71 -20.95
CA ASP A 960 10.55 4.37 -19.53
C ASP A 960 11.56 5.22 -18.70
N CYS A 961 12.75 5.52 -19.26
CA CYS A 961 13.71 6.44 -18.63
C CYS A 961 13.20 7.90 -18.58
N LEU A 962 12.49 8.38 -19.60
CA LEU A 962 11.88 9.71 -19.56
C LEU A 962 10.75 9.79 -18.54
N TYR A 963 10.00 8.69 -18.34
CA TYR A 963 8.95 8.62 -17.33
C TYR A 963 9.52 8.75 -15.91
N GLU A 964 10.60 8.03 -15.59
CA GLU A 964 11.26 8.15 -14.28
C GLU A 964 11.94 9.53 -14.10
N ALA A 965 12.48 10.13 -15.18
CA ALA A 965 12.97 11.51 -15.12
C ALA A 965 11.84 12.51 -14.78
N LEU A 966 10.67 12.37 -15.42
CA LEU A 966 9.50 13.21 -15.21
C LEU A 966 8.90 13.04 -13.80
N ARG A 967 9.00 11.83 -13.24
CA ARG A 967 8.57 11.51 -11.88
C ARG A 967 9.50 12.06 -10.81
N LEU A 968 10.82 12.06 -11.04
CA LEU A 968 11.81 12.49 -10.06
C LEU A 968 11.91 14.02 -9.94
N GLU A 969 12.06 14.72 -11.06
CA GLU A 969 12.18 16.19 -11.09
C GLU A 969 11.34 16.75 -12.25
N PRO A 970 9.99 16.78 -12.15
CA PRO A 970 9.12 17.19 -13.24
C PRO A 970 9.49 18.56 -13.84
N GLU A 971 9.89 19.52 -12.99
CA GLU A 971 10.33 20.86 -13.38
C GLU A 971 11.52 20.89 -14.36
N LYS A 972 12.37 19.84 -14.39
CA LYS A 972 13.59 19.80 -15.21
C LYS A 972 13.45 19.03 -16.52
N VAL A 973 12.29 18.40 -16.78
CA VAL A 973 12.05 17.63 -18.01
C VAL A 973 11.49 18.54 -19.11
N SER A 974 12.04 18.43 -20.32
CA SER A 974 11.68 19.35 -21.40
C SER A 974 10.27 19.10 -21.91
N VAL A 975 9.66 20.15 -22.46
CA VAL A 975 8.35 20.07 -23.13
C VAL A 975 8.38 19.03 -24.27
N GLN A 976 9.52 18.87 -24.94
CA GLN A 976 9.68 17.90 -26.01
C GLN A 976 9.60 16.46 -25.50
N ASP A 977 10.30 16.16 -24.40
CA ASP A 977 10.32 14.83 -23.78
C ASP A 977 8.92 14.46 -23.28
N CYS A 978 8.19 15.43 -22.71
CA CYS A 978 6.82 15.24 -22.22
C CYS A 978 5.83 14.91 -23.35
N LEU A 979 5.98 15.56 -24.51
CA LEU A 979 5.15 15.28 -25.69
C LEU A 979 5.48 13.91 -26.31
N GLN A 980 6.76 13.58 -26.47
CA GLN A 980 7.21 12.29 -26.98
C GLN A 980 6.79 11.13 -26.09
N LEU A 981 6.96 11.27 -24.76
CA LEU A 981 6.51 10.28 -23.79
C LEU A 981 4.98 10.16 -23.77
N GLY A 982 4.26 11.28 -23.87
CA GLY A 982 2.82 11.27 -24.02
C GLY A 982 2.37 10.44 -25.21
N ASP A 983 2.99 10.64 -26.38
CA ASP A 983 2.68 9.93 -27.63
C ASP A 983 2.94 8.42 -27.51
N ALA A 984 4.07 8.04 -26.93
CA ALA A 984 4.44 6.65 -26.69
C ALA A 984 3.44 5.94 -25.77
N LEU A 985 3.13 6.53 -24.61
CA LEU A 985 2.15 6.02 -23.66
C LEU A 985 0.75 5.91 -24.29
N TRP A 986 0.38 6.88 -25.13
CA TRP A 986 -0.87 6.86 -25.87
C TRP A 986 -0.96 5.69 -26.87
N GLN A 987 0.11 5.47 -27.65
CA GLN A 987 0.18 4.34 -28.61
C GLN A 987 0.17 2.97 -27.91
N ARG A 988 0.72 2.88 -26.69
CA ARG A 988 0.66 1.70 -25.82
C ARG A 988 -0.71 1.48 -25.15
N GLY A 989 -1.70 2.34 -25.40
CA GLY A 989 -3.03 2.27 -24.76
C GLY A 989 -3.07 2.80 -23.33
N GLN A 990 -1.97 3.32 -22.79
CA GLN A 990 -1.86 3.91 -21.45
C GLN A 990 -2.36 5.36 -21.45
N ARG A 991 -3.60 5.56 -21.93
CA ARG A 991 -4.19 6.88 -22.25
C ARG A 991 -4.13 7.88 -21.09
N THR A 992 -4.45 7.44 -19.86
CA THR A 992 -4.42 8.30 -18.66
C THR A 992 -3.02 8.83 -18.37
N GLN A 993 -1.99 8.00 -18.51
CA GLN A 993 -0.59 8.40 -18.26
C GLN A 993 -0.06 9.28 -19.40
N GLY A 994 -0.45 8.99 -20.65
CA GLY A 994 -0.23 9.89 -21.79
C GLY A 994 -0.85 11.28 -21.59
N MET A 995 -2.10 11.35 -21.12
CA MET A 995 -2.78 12.61 -20.78
C MET A 995 -2.05 13.40 -19.69
N ILE A 996 -1.51 12.74 -18.66
CA ILE A 996 -0.73 13.43 -17.62
C ILE A 996 0.54 14.05 -18.23
N CYS A 997 1.23 13.35 -19.12
CA CYS A 997 2.42 13.88 -19.81
C CYS A 997 2.07 15.07 -20.73
N TYR A 998 0.95 15.02 -21.47
CA TYR A 998 0.46 16.17 -22.23
C TYR A 998 0.03 17.34 -21.35
N GLY A 999 -0.64 17.07 -20.23
CA GLY A 999 -1.03 18.08 -19.25
C GLY A 999 0.20 18.84 -18.71
N GLN A 1000 1.26 18.12 -18.37
CA GLN A 1000 2.53 18.73 -17.97
C GLN A 1000 3.20 19.52 -19.10
N ALA A 1001 3.14 19.05 -20.35
CA ALA A 1001 3.63 19.82 -21.50
C ALA A 1001 2.84 21.14 -21.69
N LEU A 1002 1.50 21.09 -21.55
CA LEU A 1002 0.60 22.25 -21.65
C LEU A 1002 0.81 23.26 -20.51
N VAL A 1003 1.10 22.80 -19.30
CA VAL A 1003 1.40 23.68 -18.14
C VAL A 1003 2.73 24.41 -18.33
N ARG A 1004 3.73 23.79 -18.98
CA ARG A 1004 5.07 24.37 -19.18
C ARG A 1004 5.17 25.31 -20.38
N ASP A 1005 4.63 24.92 -21.54
CA ASP A 1005 4.57 25.78 -22.73
C ASP A 1005 3.31 25.46 -23.55
N PRO A 1006 2.19 26.17 -23.30
CA PRO A 1006 0.95 25.96 -24.02
C PRO A 1006 1.10 26.14 -25.54
N HIS A 1007 1.92 27.10 -25.98
CA HIS A 1007 2.05 27.43 -27.40
C HIS A 1007 2.84 26.38 -28.18
N ARG A 1008 3.85 25.76 -27.56
CA ARG A 1008 4.60 24.64 -28.15
C ARG A 1008 3.81 23.34 -28.04
N ALA A 1009 3.12 23.09 -26.94
CA ALA A 1009 2.32 21.88 -26.74
C ALA A 1009 1.10 21.81 -27.68
N ILE A 1010 0.35 22.91 -27.88
CA ILE A 1010 -0.83 22.92 -28.77
C ILE A 1010 -0.44 22.76 -30.25
N ARG A 1011 0.78 23.16 -30.64
CA ARG A 1011 1.34 22.91 -31.98
C ARG A 1011 1.75 21.47 -32.24
N HIS A 1012 1.77 20.62 -31.21
CA HIS A 1012 2.10 19.21 -31.36
C HIS A 1012 0.92 18.48 -32.06
N PRO A 1013 1.10 17.88 -33.25
CA PRO A 1013 -0.03 17.49 -34.11
C PRO A 1013 -1.05 16.60 -33.39
N GLN A 1014 -0.56 15.52 -32.77
CA GLN A 1014 -1.41 14.56 -32.09
C GLN A 1014 -2.06 15.13 -30.81
N LEU A 1015 -1.49 16.18 -30.18
CA LEU A 1015 -2.10 16.82 -29.01
C LEU A 1015 -3.15 17.87 -29.42
N GLY A 1016 -2.89 18.60 -30.51
CA GLY A 1016 -3.87 19.50 -31.13
C GLY A 1016 -5.14 18.76 -31.54
N GLU A 1017 -5.03 17.60 -32.20
CA GLU A 1017 -6.17 16.74 -32.54
C GLU A 1017 -6.92 16.23 -31.29
N ARG A 1018 -6.20 15.75 -30.26
CA ARG A 1018 -6.81 15.25 -29.02
C ARG A 1018 -7.57 16.33 -28.23
N LEU A 1019 -7.09 17.57 -28.22
CA LEU A 1019 -7.77 18.71 -27.57
C LEU A 1019 -9.00 19.20 -28.36
N GLN A 1020 -9.16 18.77 -29.62
CA GLN A 1020 -10.28 19.14 -30.48
C GLN A 1020 -11.39 18.07 -30.54
N GLN A 1021 -11.33 17.04 -29.69
CA GLN A 1021 -12.36 15.98 -29.56
C GLN A 1021 -13.16 16.11 -28.25
N PRO A 1022 -14.35 16.73 -28.25
CA PRO A 1022 -15.23 16.73 -27.09
C PRO A 1022 -15.84 15.34 -26.79
N GLN A 1023 -15.97 15.02 -25.50
CA GLN A 1023 -16.74 13.88 -24.97
C GLN A 1023 -16.18 12.46 -25.12
N SER A 1024 -14.92 12.23 -24.75
CA SER A 1024 -14.56 10.96 -24.07
C SER A 1024 -14.58 11.14 -22.54
N GLU A 1025 -14.71 10.05 -21.78
CA GLU A 1025 -14.51 10.10 -20.32
C GLU A 1025 -13.12 10.64 -19.94
N GLU A 1026 -12.13 10.44 -20.81
CA GLU A 1026 -10.77 10.93 -20.64
C GLU A 1026 -10.72 12.46 -20.65
N HIS A 1027 -11.66 13.13 -21.33
CA HIS A 1027 -11.76 14.60 -21.29
C HIS A 1027 -12.34 15.10 -19.96
N LYS A 1028 -13.22 14.32 -19.31
CA LYS A 1028 -13.61 14.55 -17.90
C LYS A 1028 -12.40 14.33 -16.99
N THR A 1029 -11.63 13.27 -17.17
CA THR A 1029 -10.39 13.03 -16.43
C THR A 1029 -9.39 14.17 -16.59
N LEU A 1030 -9.22 14.71 -17.81
CA LEU A 1030 -8.38 15.88 -18.07
C LEU A 1030 -8.90 17.12 -17.32
N SER A 1031 -10.21 17.35 -17.30
CA SER A 1031 -10.83 18.45 -16.55
C SER A 1031 -10.76 18.29 -15.02
N LEU A 1032 -10.68 17.05 -14.53
CA LEU A 1032 -10.51 16.71 -13.11
C LEU A 1032 -9.03 16.82 -12.68
N SER A 1033 -8.08 16.52 -13.57
CA SER A 1033 -6.64 16.73 -13.33
C SER A 1033 -6.18 18.18 -13.50
N LEU A 1034 -7.02 19.04 -14.10
CA LEU A 1034 -6.75 20.45 -14.31
C LEU A 1034 -7.60 21.32 -13.37
N THR A 1035 -7.35 21.21 -12.06
CA THR A 1035 -7.84 22.16 -11.05
C THR A 1035 -7.07 23.50 -11.12
N ASN A 1036 -7.11 24.14 -12.29
CA ASN A 1036 -6.57 25.48 -12.53
C ASN A 1036 -7.39 26.16 -13.66
N PRO A 1037 -7.71 27.48 -13.60
CA PRO A 1037 -8.83 28.04 -14.35
C PRO A 1037 -8.58 28.31 -15.85
N THR A 1038 -7.51 27.76 -16.44
CA THR A 1038 -7.13 28.02 -17.84
C THR A 1038 -8.10 27.49 -18.90
N VAL A 1039 -9.00 26.56 -18.56
CA VAL A 1039 -10.08 26.11 -19.47
C VAL A 1039 -11.33 27.01 -19.39
N ALA A 1040 -11.53 27.75 -18.30
CA ALA A 1040 -12.69 28.63 -18.12
C ALA A 1040 -12.64 29.91 -19.00
N VAL A 1041 -11.44 30.27 -19.45
CA VAL A 1041 -11.13 31.53 -20.16
C VAL A 1041 -11.76 31.61 -21.56
N TYR A 1042 -12.12 30.48 -22.16
CA TYR A 1042 -12.64 30.42 -23.53
C TYR A 1042 -14.15 30.17 -23.64
N LYS A 1043 -14.90 30.15 -22.53
CA LYS A 1043 -16.36 29.88 -22.53
C LYS A 1043 -17.26 31.04 -22.09
N GLY A 1044 -16.75 32.25 -21.88
CA GLY A 1044 -17.62 33.41 -21.62
C GLY A 1044 -16.94 34.76 -21.69
N LYS A 1045 -17.60 35.72 -22.37
CA LYS A 1045 -17.29 37.16 -22.42
C LYS A 1045 -16.00 37.55 -23.16
N GLY A 1046 -16.07 37.59 -24.51
CA GLY A 1046 -14.98 38.08 -25.36
C GLY A 1046 -15.38 38.92 -26.59
N ASN A 1047 -16.45 38.56 -27.31
CA ASN A 1047 -16.65 39.05 -28.69
C ASN A 1047 -17.70 40.17 -28.91
N GLU A 1048 -18.51 40.54 -27.92
CA GLU A 1048 -19.61 41.51 -28.15
C GLU A 1048 -19.20 42.99 -28.16
N LYS A 1049 -18.00 43.35 -27.68
CA LYS A 1049 -17.54 44.76 -27.60
C LYS A 1049 -16.50 45.19 -28.63
N TYR A 1050 -15.96 44.28 -29.45
CA TYR A 1050 -15.01 44.62 -30.51
C TYR A 1050 -15.62 44.71 -31.91
N ALA A 1051 -16.86 44.24 -32.10
CA ALA A 1051 -17.53 44.22 -33.41
C ALA A 1051 -18.27 45.52 -33.80
N ALA A 1052 -18.35 46.51 -32.90
CA ALA A 1052 -19.21 47.68 -33.07
C ALA A 1052 -18.64 48.82 -33.95
N THR A 1053 -17.38 48.73 -34.41
CA THR A 1053 -16.70 49.87 -35.07
C THR A 1053 -16.24 49.64 -36.50
N HIS A 1054 -16.17 48.40 -37.01
CA HIS A 1054 -15.73 48.13 -38.39
C HIS A 1054 -16.71 47.19 -39.10
N LYS A 1055 -17.35 47.69 -40.18
CA LYS A 1055 -18.09 46.82 -41.12
C LYS A 1055 -17.10 45.88 -41.82
N PRO A 1056 -17.28 44.55 -41.79
CA PRO A 1056 -16.43 43.64 -42.54
C PRO A 1056 -16.62 43.80 -44.05
N SER A 1057 -15.56 43.58 -44.82
CA SER A 1057 -15.64 43.36 -46.27
C SER A 1057 -16.35 42.02 -46.58
N PRO A 1058 -16.91 41.82 -47.79
CA PRO A 1058 -17.64 40.60 -48.14
C PRO A 1058 -16.84 39.30 -47.90
N GLU A 1059 -15.54 39.31 -48.22
CA GLU A 1059 -14.62 38.17 -48.03
C GLU A 1059 -14.50 37.72 -46.56
N LEU A 1060 -14.71 38.63 -45.59
CA LEU A 1060 -14.68 38.29 -44.16
C LEU A 1060 -15.98 37.62 -43.68
N VAL A 1061 -17.08 37.76 -44.43
CA VAL A 1061 -18.36 37.13 -44.10
C VAL A 1061 -18.31 35.66 -44.51
N GLU A 1062 -17.90 35.37 -45.76
CA GLU A 1062 -17.71 33.99 -46.26
C GLU A 1062 -16.73 33.18 -45.38
N GLN A 1063 -15.59 33.77 -44.98
CA GLN A 1063 -14.63 33.09 -44.10
C GLN A 1063 -15.15 32.78 -42.69
N ASN A 1064 -16.14 33.53 -42.20
CA ASN A 1064 -16.78 33.26 -40.91
C ASN A 1064 -17.94 32.26 -41.05
N GLN A 1065 -18.70 32.31 -42.15
CA GLN A 1065 -19.77 31.33 -42.44
C GLN A 1065 -19.21 29.93 -42.67
N ALA A 1066 -18.10 29.79 -43.41
CA ALA A 1066 -17.42 28.50 -43.60
C ALA A 1066 -17.06 27.85 -42.25
N LYS A 1067 -16.51 28.65 -41.32
CA LYS A 1067 -16.18 28.20 -39.95
C LYS A 1067 -17.42 27.85 -39.13
N LEU A 1068 -18.53 28.59 -39.26
CA LEU A 1068 -19.79 28.24 -38.60
C LEU A 1068 -20.38 26.91 -39.14
N LEU A 1069 -20.25 26.64 -40.44
CA LEU A 1069 -20.66 25.37 -41.03
C LEU A 1069 -19.75 24.20 -40.66
N GLU A 1070 -18.44 24.42 -40.54
CA GLU A 1070 -17.50 23.43 -39.97
C GLU A 1070 -17.80 23.16 -38.48
N GLN A 1071 -18.11 24.21 -37.71
CA GLN A 1071 -18.49 24.10 -36.31
C GLN A 1071 -19.83 23.34 -36.13
N ALA A 1072 -20.81 23.56 -37.01
CA ALA A 1072 -22.06 22.81 -37.02
C ALA A 1072 -21.84 21.33 -37.39
N ASP A 1073 -20.99 21.04 -38.39
CA ASP A 1073 -20.59 19.67 -38.77
C ASP A 1073 -19.85 18.95 -37.64
N GLN A 1074 -18.99 19.64 -36.89
CA GLN A 1074 -18.39 19.14 -35.66
C GLN A 1074 -19.46 18.87 -34.59
N TYR A 1075 -20.38 19.80 -34.32
CA TYR A 1075 -21.45 19.55 -33.33
C TYR A 1075 -22.34 18.37 -33.69
N LEU A 1076 -22.61 18.14 -34.98
CA LEU A 1076 -23.35 16.97 -35.45
C LEU A 1076 -22.59 15.67 -35.14
N LYS A 1077 -21.30 15.58 -35.50
CA LYS A 1077 -20.43 14.42 -35.23
C LYS A 1077 -20.29 14.08 -33.75
N LEU A 1078 -20.50 15.07 -32.88
CA LEU A 1078 -20.38 14.96 -31.42
C LEU A 1078 -21.71 14.75 -30.70
N ALA A 1079 -22.79 14.47 -31.44
CA ALA A 1079 -24.17 14.35 -30.94
C ALA A 1079 -24.67 15.58 -30.15
N GLN A 1080 -24.08 16.77 -30.39
CA GLN A 1080 -24.48 18.03 -29.76
C GLN A 1080 -25.60 18.70 -30.56
N TRP A 1081 -26.69 17.95 -30.75
CA TRP A 1081 -27.75 18.25 -31.71
C TRP A 1081 -28.31 19.66 -31.59
N GLN A 1082 -28.57 20.12 -30.36
CA GLN A 1082 -29.17 21.43 -30.12
C GLN A 1082 -28.24 22.58 -30.53
N ALA A 1083 -26.94 22.47 -30.24
CA ALA A 1083 -25.94 23.46 -30.65
C ALA A 1083 -25.74 23.47 -32.17
N CYS A 1084 -25.78 22.29 -32.82
CA CYS A 1084 -25.79 22.17 -34.27
C CYS A 1084 -27.00 22.91 -34.88
N ILE A 1085 -28.22 22.64 -34.39
CA ILE A 1085 -29.45 23.27 -34.85
C ILE A 1085 -29.40 24.80 -34.67
N GLU A 1086 -28.89 25.30 -33.55
CA GLU A 1086 -28.79 26.73 -33.29
C GLU A 1086 -27.80 27.44 -34.23
N VAL A 1087 -26.62 26.86 -34.46
CA VAL A 1087 -25.64 27.41 -35.43
C VAL A 1087 -26.18 27.32 -36.86
N CYS A 1088 -26.78 26.20 -37.26
CA CYS A 1088 -27.41 26.07 -38.58
C CYS A 1088 -28.54 27.09 -38.78
N ARG A 1089 -29.40 27.33 -37.78
CA ARG A 1089 -30.43 28.38 -37.83
C ARG A 1089 -29.83 29.77 -38.00
N GLN A 1090 -28.73 30.09 -37.32
CA GLN A 1090 -28.03 31.37 -37.50
C GLN A 1090 -27.51 31.53 -38.93
N VAL A 1091 -26.93 30.49 -39.52
CA VAL A 1091 -26.47 30.50 -40.92
C VAL A 1091 -27.66 30.61 -41.89
N ILE A 1092 -28.75 29.87 -41.69
CA ILE A 1092 -29.96 29.90 -42.53
C ILE A 1092 -30.64 31.27 -42.51
N VAL A 1093 -30.67 31.96 -41.36
CA VAL A 1093 -31.23 33.32 -41.26
C VAL A 1093 -30.38 34.35 -42.03
N GLN A 1094 -29.07 34.12 -42.14
CA GLN A 1094 -28.17 34.97 -42.93
C GLN A 1094 -28.22 34.64 -44.42
N GLU A 1095 -28.26 33.35 -44.78
CA GLU A 1095 -28.36 32.85 -46.15
C GLU A 1095 -29.42 31.73 -46.28
N PRO A 1096 -30.66 32.08 -46.63
CA PRO A 1096 -31.76 31.10 -46.78
C PRO A 1096 -31.57 30.08 -47.92
N GLN A 1097 -30.52 30.21 -48.73
CA GLN A 1097 -30.19 29.27 -49.82
C GLN A 1097 -29.02 28.33 -49.45
N GLN A 1098 -28.46 28.41 -48.24
CA GLN A 1098 -27.27 27.66 -47.84
C GLN A 1098 -27.59 26.18 -47.52
N THR A 1099 -27.61 25.34 -48.55
CA THR A 1099 -28.10 23.95 -48.49
C THR A 1099 -27.39 23.06 -47.47
N LYS A 1100 -26.08 23.27 -47.26
CA LYS A 1100 -25.30 22.53 -46.23
C LYS A 1100 -25.84 22.78 -44.82
N ALA A 1101 -26.34 23.99 -44.51
CA ALA A 1101 -26.91 24.30 -43.21
C ALA A 1101 -28.22 23.54 -42.96
N TYR A 1102 -29.10 23.45 -43.97
CA TYR A 1102 -30.35 22.68 -43.89
C TYR A 1102 -30.07 21.18 -43.70
N ARG A 1103 -29.09 20.62 -44.41
CA ARG A 1103 -28.73 19.19 -44.29
C ARG A 1103 -28.25 18.85 -42.88
N LEU A 1104 -27.28 19.62 -42.34
CA LEU A 1104 -26.77 19.44 -40.98
C LEU A 1104 -27.87 19.61 -39.91
N MET A 1105 -28.77 20.59 -40.10
CA MET A 1105 -29.90 20.80 -39.19
C MET A 1105 -30.91 19.63 -39.22
N ALA A 1106 -31.20 19.08 -40.40
CA ALA A 1106 -32.12 17.95 -40.54
C ALA A 1106 -31.56 16.67 -39.90
N GLN A 1107 -30.27 16.38 -40.12
CA GLN A 1107 -29.54 15.28 -39.48
C GLN A 1107 -29.51 15.44 -37.95
N ALA A 1108 -29.30 16.66 -37.44
CA ALA A 1108 -29.34 16.93 -36.00
C ALA A 1108 -30.75 16.74 -35.40
N LEU A 1109 -31.81 17.10 -36.12
CA LEU A 1109 -33.20 16.87 -35.69
C LEU A 1109 -33.55 15.37 -35.69
N GLN A 1110 -33.06 14.58 -36.66
CA GLN A 1110 -33.15 13.11 -36.61
C GLN A 1110 -32.42 12.54 -35.38
N GLY A 1111 -31.22 13.05 -35.08
CA GLY A 1111 -30.46 12.66 -33.87
C GLY A 1111 -31.18 12.97 -32.54
N GLN A 1112 -32.09 13.95 -32.51
CA GLN A 1112 -32.98 14.21 -31.37
C GLN A 1112 -34.27 13.36 -31.36
N GLY A 1113 -34.50 12.52 -32.38
CA GLY A 1113 -35.77 11.80 -32.58
C GLY A 1113 -36.93 12.70 -33.05
N GLN A 1114 -36.66 13.93 -33.49
CA GLN A 1114 -37.69 14.89 -33.96
C GLN A 1114 -38.00 14.68 -35.46
N ILE A 1115 -38.37 13.46 -35.84
CA ILE A 1115 -38.51 13.01 -37.23
C ILE A 1115 -39.44 13.92 -38.05
N ALA A 1116 -40.60 14.32 -37.51
CA ALA A 1116 -41.54 15.20 -38.21
C ALA A 1116 -40.98 16.61 -38.52
N LEU A 1117 -40.09 17.14 -37.67
CA LEU A 1117 -39.41 18.42 -37.93
C LEU A 1117 -38.25 18.24 -38.90
N ALA A 1118 -37.48 17.14 -38.79
CA ALA A 1118 -36.46 16.81 -39.77
C ALA A 1118 -37.03 16.65 -41.19
N GLN A 1119 -38.18 15.97 -41.32
CA GLN A 1119 -38.92 15.80 -42.58
C GLN A 1119 -39.27 17.15 -43.23
N GLN A 1120 -39.73 18.14 -42.44
CA GLN A 1120 -40.01 19.49 -42.95
C GLN A 1120 -38.74 20.19 -43.47
N ILE A 1121 -37.61 20.04 -42.77
CA ILE A 1121 -36.32 20.62 -43.20
C ILE A 1121 -35.79 19.91 -44.46
N TYR A 1122 -35.92 18.58 -44.57
CA TYR A 1122 -35.58 17.85 -45.80
C TYR A 1122 -36.50 18.20 -46.97
N GLN A 1123 -37.80 18.43 -46.74
CA GLN A 1123 -38.70 18.92 -47.78
C GLN A 1123 -38.31 20.32 -48.30
N GLN A 1124 -37.84 21.21 -47.42
CA GLN A 1124 -37.28 22.50 -47.82
C GLN A 1124 -35.95 22.34 -48.58
N LEU A 1125 -35.07 21.45 -48.12
CA LEU A 1125 -33.83 21.12 -48.83
C LEU A 1125 -34.10 20.54 -50.23
N ARG A 1126 -35.13 19.69 -50.38
CA ARG A 1126 -35.60 19.17 -51.69
C ARG A 1126 -36.11 20.25 -52.63
N GLN A 1127 -36.66 21.36 -52.11
CA GLN A 1127 -37.03 22.53 -52.93
C GLN A 1127 -35.80 23.33 -53.40
N LEU A 1128 -34.74 23.37 -52.58
CA LEU A 1128 -33.48 24.05 -52.91
C LEU A 1128 -32.56 23.22 -53.82
N GLN A 1129 -32.58 21.89 -53.69
CA GLN A 1129 -31.79 20.92 -54.47
C GLN A 1129 -32.66 19.76 -54.98
N PRO A 1130 -33.51 20.00 -56.01
CA PRO A 1130 -34.45 18.98 -56.52
C PRO A 1130 -33.79 17.81 -57.27
N GLU A 1131 -32.51 17.94 -57.65
CA GLU A 1131 -31.73 16.88 -58.33
C GLU A 1131 -30.81 16.08 -57.38
N ASP A 1132 -30.86 16.35 -56.07
CA ASP A 1132 -30.05 15.64 -55.08
C ASP A 1132 -30.67 14.28 -54.70
N ALA A 1133 -30.10 13.19 -55.21
CA ALA A 1133 -30.56 11.84 -54.99
C ALA A 1133 -30.59 11.44 -53.49
N GLU A 1134 -29.61 11.90 -52.70
CA GLU A 1134 -29.47 11.59 -51.27
C GLU A 1134 -30.65 12.15 -50.46
N VAL A 1135 -31.15 13.33 -50.83
CA VAL A 1135 -32.30 13.96 -50.17
C VAL A 1135 -33.62 13.25 -50.52
N HIS A 1136 -33.76 12.74 -51.75
CA HIS A 1136 -34.94 11.93 -52.10
C HIS A 1136 -34.91 10.54 -51.45
N GLU A 1137 -33.72 9.94 -51.26
CA GLU A 1137 -33.50 8.68 -50.51
C GLU A 1137 -33.94 8.83 -49.06
N ILE A 1138 -33.36 9.79 -48.32
CA ILE A 1138 -33.68 10.02 -46.90
C ILE A 1138 -35.16 10.38 -46.69
N LEU A 1139 -35.77 11.13 -47.61
CA LEU A 1139 -37.22 11.36 -47.56
C LEU A 1139 -38.02 10.08 -47.81
N GLY A 1140 -37.59 9.23 -48.75
CA GLY A 1140 -38.18 7.93 -49.00
C GLY A 1140 -38.18 7.04 -47.76
N ASP A 1141 -37.05 6.96 -47.05
CA ASP A 1141 -36.89 6.23 -45.79
C ASP A 1141 -37.87 6.74 -44.72
N ILE A 1142 -37.91 8.06 -44.50
CA ILE A 1142 -38.83 8.69 -43.54
C ILE A 1142 -40.30 8.41 -43.90
N TYR A 1143 -40.66 8.45 -45.18
CA TYR A 1143 -42.01 8.13 -45.65
C TYR A 1143 -42.34 6.64 -45.48
N ALA A 1144 -41.39 5.74 -45.72
CA ALA A 1144 -41.55 4.29 -45.53
C ALA A 1144 -41.74 3.94 -44.05
N GLU A 1145 -40.93 4.50 -43.14
CA GLU A 1145 -41.10 4.37 -41.68
C GLU A 1145 -42.49 4.87 -41.22
N GLN A 1146 -42.97 5.97 -41.80
CA GLN A 1146 -44.30 6.52 -41.54
C GLN A 1146 -45.45 5.77 -42.26
N LYS A 1147 -45.14 4.73 -43.05
CA LYS A 1147 -46.07 3.96 -43.89
C LYS A 1147 -46.85 4.81 -44.92
N GLN A 1148 -46.28 5.94 -45.32
CA GLN A 1148 -46.77 6.81 -46.40
C GLN A 1148 -46.25 6.27 -47.75
N TRP A 1149 -46.74 5.08 -48.13
CA TRP A 1149 -46.15 4.29 -49.19
C TRP A 1149 -46.13 4.97 -50.57
N GLU A 1150 -47.15 5.76 -50.92
CA GLU A 1150 -47.20 6.46 -52.21
C GLU A 1150 -46.09 7.52 -52.33
N ASP A 1151 -45.90 8.33 -51.29
CA ASP A 1151 -44.81 9.32 -51.20
C ASP A 1151 -43.43 8.63 -51.15
N ALA A 1152 -43.30 7.53 -50.39
CA ALA A 1152 -42.06 6.75 -50.32
C ALA A 1152 -41.65 6.19 -51.69
N ILE A 1153 -42.59 5.55 -52.40
CA ILE A 1153 -42.39 5.02 -53.75
C ILE A 1153 -42.00 6.15 -54.72
N GLN A 1154 -42.66 7.31 -54.66
CA GLN A 1154 -42.33 8.45 -55.52
C GLN A 1154 -40.91 8.99 -55.25
N SER A 1155 -40.53 9.10 -53.97
CA SER A 1155 -39.19 9.50 -53.54
C SER A 1155 -38.13 8.51 -54.05
N TYR A 1156 -38.27 7.22 -53.76
CA TYR A 1156 -37.30 6.20 -54.18
C TYR A 1156 -37.22 6.02 -55.69
N GLN A 1157 -38.33 6.08 -56.42
CA GLN A 1157 -38.29 6.10 -57.89
C GLN A 1157 -37.53 7.31 -58.41
N LYS A 1158 -37.63 8.48 -57.75
CA LYS A 1158 -36.86 9.67 -58.13
C LYS A 1158 -35.38 9.51 -57.80
N THR A 1159 -35.02 8.90 -56.67
CA THR A 1159 -33.64 8.53 -56.33
C THR A 1159 -33.03 7.59 -57.37
N VAL A 1160 -33.73 6.51 -57.75
CA VAL A 1160 -33.26 5.54 -58.76
C VAL A 1160 -33.12 6.18 -60.15
N GLN A 1161 -33.95 7.17 -60.50
CA GLN A 1161 -33.77 7.95 -61.73
C GLN A 1161 -32.51 8.85 -61.70
N LEU A 1162 -32.21 9.46 -60.56
CA LEU A 1162 -31.09 10.40 -60.40
C LEU A 1162 -29.75 9.67 -60.21
N ASN A 1163 -29.74 8.55 -59.50
CA ASN A 1163 -28.57 7.71 -59.29
C ASN A 1163 -28.96 6.21 -59.39
N PRO A 1164 -28.92 5.62 -60.60
CA PRO A 1164 -29.24 4.22 -60.82
C PRO A 1164 -28.31 3.21 -60.14
N ASN A 1165 -27.21 3.64 -59.50
CA ASN A 1165 -26.23 2.75 -58.87
C ASN A 1165 -26.48 2.50 -57.38
N LEU A 1166 -27.50 3.16 -56.77
CA LEU A 1166 -27.93 2.89 -55.39
C LEU A 1166 -28.76 1.61 -55.32
N ILE A 1167 -28.09 0.50 -55.02
CA ILE A 1167 -28.67 -0.86 -54.94
C ILE A 1167 -29.62 -0.98 -53.72
N SER A 1168 -29.27 -0.37 -52.58
CA SER A 1168 -30.09 -0.30 -51.36
C SER A 1168 -31.52 0.19 -51.62
N VAL A 1169 -31.65 1.24 -52.43
CA VAL A 1169 -32.93 1.88 -52.75
C VAL A 1169 -33.78 1.02 -53.68
N GLN A 1170 -33.15 0.27 -54.59
CA GLN A 1170 -33.87 -0.70 -55.43
C GLN A 1170 -34.39 -1.88 -54.61
N GLU A 1171 -33.66 -2.31 -53.58
CA GLU A 1171 -34.11 -3.34 -52.64
C GLU A 1171 -35.28 -2.84 -51.76
N ALA A 1172 -35.14 -1.67 -51.13
CA ALA A 1172 -36.20 -1.06 -50.32
C ALA A 1172 -37.49 -0.81 -51.11
N LEU A 1173 -37.38 -0.40 -52.39
CA LEU A 1173 -38.52 -0.27 -53.28
C LEU A 1173 -39.18 -1.64 -53.56
N GLY A 1174 -38.39 -2.72 -53.66
CA GLY A 1174 -38.88 -4.09 -53.79
C GLY A 1174 -39.67 -4.55 -52.56
N ASP A 1175 -39.12 -4.30 -51.37
CA ASP A 1175 -39.77 -4.60 -50.08
C ASP A 1175 -41.13 -3.88 -49.97
N ILE A 1176 -41.21 -2.60 -50.34
CA ILE A 1176 -42.48 -1.85 -50.32
C ILE A 1176 -43.50 -2.38 -51.33
N TRP A 1177 -43.08 -2.79 -52.54
CA TRP A 1177 -44.02 -3.41 -53.48
C TRP A 1177 -44.52 -4.76 -52.99
N LEU A 1178 -43.72 -5.51 -52.23
CA LEU A 1178 -44.15 -6.76 -51.60
C LEU A 1178 -45.19 -6.48 -50.49
N ASP A 1179 -44.94 -5.51 -49.62
CA ASP A 1179 -45.87 -5.08 -48.57
C ASP A 1179 -47.19 -4.52 -49.13
N GLN A 1180 -47.17 -3.91 -50.33
CA GLN A 1180 -48.36 -3.51 -51.07
C GLN A 1180 -49.08 -4.66 -51.80
N GLY A 1181 -48.58 -5.89 -51.73
CA GLY A 1181 -49.16 -7.04 -52.43
C GLY A 1181 -48.98 -7.02 -53.94
N GLN A 1182 -47.88 -6.43 -54.44
CA GLN A 1182 -47.52 -6.37 -55.87
C GLN A 1182 -46.21 -7.16 -56.13
N PRO A 1183 -46.23 -8.49 -55.92
CA PRO A 1183 -45.02 -9.34 -55.92
C PRO A 1183 -44.26 -9.34 -57.24
N GLU A 1184 -44.96 -9.20 -58.38
CA GLU A 1184 -44.37 -9.10 -59.72
C GLU A 1184 -43.37 -7.93 -59.82
N LYS A 1185 -43.66 -6.79 -59.18
CA LYS A 1185 -42.77 -5.63 -59.14
C LYS A 1185 -41.62 -5.83 -58.15
N ALA A 1186 -41.88 -6.47 -57.01
CA ALA A 1186 -40.85 -6.82 -56.03
C ALA A 1186 -39.79 -7.74 -56.64
N ILE A 1187 -40.22 -8.80 -57.34
CA ILE A 1187 -39.34 -9.72 -58.09
C ILE A 1187 -38.47 -8.95 -59.09
N ALA A 1188 -39.06 -8.04 -59.88
CA ALA A 1188 -38.32 -7.24 -60.84
C ALA A 1188 -37.26 -6.33 -60.17
N CYS A 1189 -37.56 -5.76 -59.00
CA CYS A 1189 -36.61 -4.99 -58.20
C CYS A 1189 -35.46 -5.85 -57.67
N TYR A 1190 -35.75 -7.00 -57.04
CA TYR A 1190 -34.72 -7.90 -56.51
C TYR A 1190 -33.84 -8.50 -57.62
N GLN A 1191 -34.40 -8.84 -58.78
CA GLN A 1191 -33.63 -9.30 -59.93
C GLN A 1191 -32.67 -8.21 -60.48
N GLN A 1192 -33.08 -6.94 -60.49
CA GLN A 1192 -32.21 -5.83 -60.88
C GLN A 1192 -31.06 -5.60 -59.88
N VAL A 1193 -31.33 -5.78 -58.58
CA VAL A 1193 -30.30 -5.77 -57.53
C VAL A 1193 -29.28 -6.89 -57.74
N LEU A 1194 -29.75 -8.13 -57.90
CA LEU A 1194 -28.89 -9.31 -58.07
C LEU A 1194 -28.12 -9.34 -59.40
N GLN A 1195 -28.60 -8.64 -60.44
CA GLN A 1195 -27.83 -8.41 -61.67
C GLN A 1195 -26.59 -7.52 -61.45
N LYS A 1196 -26.60 -6.63 -60.45
CA LYS A 1196 -25.49 -5.73 -60.13
C LYS A 1196 -24.59 -6.28 -59.01
N SER A 1197 -25.20 -6.86 -57.99
CA SER A 1197 -24.53 -7.44 -56.82
C SER A 1197 -25.06 -8.86 -56.52
N PRO A 1198 -24.63 -9.87 -57.30
CA PRO A 1198 -25.04 -11.26 -57.11
C PRO A 1198 -24.54 -11.89 -55.79
N GLU A 1199 -23.62 -11.24 -55.08
CA GLU A 1199 -23.07 -11.65 -53.78
C GLU A 1199 -23.98 -11.38 -52.57
N LEU A 1200 -25.11 -10.67 -52.75
CA LEU A 1200 -26.03 -10.31 -51.67
C LEU A 1200 -26.99 -11.46 -51.33
N TRP A 1201 -26.54 -12.33 -50.42
CA TRP A 1201 -27.32 -13.49 -49.94
C TRP A 1201 -28.70 -13.12 -49.38
N GLU A 1202 -28.83 -11.96 -48.73
CA GLU A 1202 -30.09 -11.41 -48.20
C GLU A 1202 -31.15 -11.23 -49.31
N VAL A 1203 -30.75 -10.73 -50.47
CA VAL A 1203 -31.68 -10.46 -51.60
C VAL A 1203 -32.04 -11.74 -52.34
N HIS A 1204 -31.12 -12.72 -52.42
CA HIS A 1204 -31.45 -14.07 -52.89
C HIS A 1204 -32.49 -14.75 -51.98
N HIS A 1205 -32.39 -14.57 -50.66
CA HIS A 1205 -33.40 -15.09 -49.71
C HIS A 1205 -34.76 -14.42 -49.92
N LYS A 1206 -34.81 -13.08 -49.95
CA LYS A 1206 -36.05 -12.32 -50.21
C LYS A 1206 -36.70 -12.72 -51.54
N LEU A 1207 -35.92 -12.87 -52.61
CA LEU A 1207 -36.43 -13.34 -53.90
C LEU A 1207 -37.02 -14.76 -53.80
N GLY A 1208 -36.37 -15.67 -53.07
CA GLY A 1208 -36.89 -17.01 -52.76
C GLY A 1208 -38.24 -16.96 -52.04
N ASP A 1209 -38.39 -16.10 -51.03
CA ASP A 1209 -39.63 -15.93 -50.28
C ASP A 1209 -40.80 -15.48 -51.17
N VAL A 1210 -40.57 -14.52 -52.08
CA VAL A 1210 -41.63 -14.02 -52.98
C VAL A 1210 -41.98 -15.05 -54.07
N LEU A 1211 -40.99 -15.72 -54.67
CA LEU A 1211 -41.23 -16.77 -55.66
C LEU A 1211 -41.99 -17.96 -55.05
N TRP A 1212 -41.68 -18.33 -53.81
CA TRP A 1212 -42.40 -19.36 -53.06
C TRP A 1212 -43.86 -18.97 -52.85
N GLN A 1213 -44.14 -17.72 -52.48
CA GLN A 1213 -45.49 -17.19 -52.31
C GLN A 1213 -46.29 -17.12 -53.64
N GLN A 1214 -45.62 -16.94 -54.78
CA GLN A 1214 -46.24 -17.03 -56.11
C GLN A 1214 -46.45 -18.47 -56.60
N GLY A 1215 -45.88 -19.48 -55.91
CA GLY A 1215 -45.96 -20.88 -56.30
C GLY A 1215 -44.89 -21.31 -57.32
N GLU A 1216 -43.91 -20.47 -57.63
CA GLU A 1216 -42.75 -20.81 -58.48
C GLU A 1216 -41.68 -21.55 -57.66
N VAL A 1217 -42.06 -22.76 -57.19
CA VAL A 1217 -41.30 -23.57 -56.23
C VAL A 1217 -39.87 -23.88 -56.69
N GLU A 1218 -39.66 -24.18 -57.98
CA GLU A 1218 -38.33 -24.53 -58.49
C GLU A 1218 -37.36 -23.32 -58.45
N ALA A 1219 -37.81 -22.15 -58.92
CA ALA A 1219 -37.03 -20.92 -58.89
C ALA A 1219 -36.78 -20.41 -57.46
N ALA A 1220 -37.75 -20.59 -56.55
CA ALA A 1220 -37.58 -20.28 -55.14
C ALA A 1220 -36.48 -21.13 -54.48
N VAL A 1221 -36.46 -22.44 -54.74
CA VAL A 1221 -35.42 -23.35 -54.21
C VAL A 1221 -34.03 -23.00 -54.73
N GLU A 1222 -33.89 -22.61 -56.00
CA GLU A 1222 -32.62 -22.15 -56.57
C GLU A 1222 -32.11 -20.88 -55.86
N ALA A 1223 -32.98 -19.88 -55.65
CA ALA A 1223 -32.64 -18.65 -54.94
C ALA A 1223 -32.17 -18.92 -53.49
N TYR A 1224 -32.88 -19.77 -52.74
CA TYR A 1224 -32.45 -20.15 -51.38
C TYR A 1224 -31.11 -20.90 -51.35
N GLN A 1225 -30.81 -21.73 -52.36
CA GLN A 1225 -29.51 -22.42 -52.46
C GLN A 1225 -28.35 -21.44 -52.68
N GLN A 1226 -28.55 -20.40 -53.51
CA GLN A 1226 -27.56 -19.34 -53.70
C GLN A 1226 -27.34 -18.55 -52.39
N ALA A 1227 -28.41 -18.19 -51.68
CA ALA A 1227 -28.33 -17.53 -50.38
C ALA A 1227 -27.54 -18.35 -49.34
N ALA A 1228 -27.81 -19.67 -49.27
CA ALA A 1228 -27.12 -20.57 -48.35
C ALA A 1228 -25.63 -20.75 -48.70
N GLY A 1229 -25.27 -20.84 -49.98
CA GLY A 1229 -23.88 -20.94 -50.41
C GLY A 1229 -23.04 -19.70 -50.09
N LEU A 1230 -23.64 -18.50 -50.22
CA LEU A 1230 -22.96 -17.23 -49.99
C LEU A 1230 -22.78 -16.89 -48.50
N SER A 1231 -23.67 -17.33 -47.61
CA SER A 1231 -23.56 -17.04 -46.17
C SER A 1231 -22.44 -17.84 -45.47
N VAL A 1232 -22.19 -19.08 -45.91
CA VAL A 1232 -21.15 -19.96 -45.33
C VAL A 1232 -19.72 -19.45 -45.61
N ALA A 1233 -19.50 -18.66 -46.66
CA ALA A 1233 -18.18 -18.11 -47.01
C ALA A 1233 -17.72 -16.91 -46.15
N LYS A 1234 -18.57 -16.40 -45.25
CA LYS A 1234 -18.29 -15.28 -44.34
C LYS A 1234 -17.97 -15.70 -42.90
N ILE A 1235 -17.98 -17.00 -42.59
CA ILE A 1235 -17.73 -17.61 -41.28
C ILE A 1235 -16.37 -18.35 -41.31
#